data_AF-A0A0Q9PJT8-F1
#
_entry.id   AF-A0A0Q9PJT8-F1
#
_cell.length_a   1.000
_cell.length_b   1.000
_cell.length_c   1.000
_cell.angle_alpha   90.00
_cell.angle_beta   90.00
_cell.angle_gamma   90.00
#
_symmetry.space_group_name_H-M   'P 1'
#
loop_
_entity.id
_entity.type
_entity.pdbx_description
1 polymer ?
#
loop_
_entity_poly.entity_id
_entity_poly.type
_entity_poly.pdbx_seq_one_letter_code
_entity_poly.pdbx_strand_id
1 'polypeptide(L)'
;MIRQLTSIGLKSNVLKQTSLAILLTGSLLAASWAAPVPAAHAAAEGVFISKDSYFMLNRAALSSSSLQFSVLFHNGENQTLDFNKYGVRVTDGAGHSYTANLSEKKSGIVNGGQEESFRFYANLPAGENAADLKVDVFRWDYNKSDFMNHLGELPVASVIQEGQLEAPEEIISLRTLDSTLASDASLAFGLGQSVRVTENGKWYMYTQIAAKNLGSTSVKVPATLLARLVDANGMKYTATVTSGADTAILPNQSDTLTLKTLISKGTPTSGLTLEYYYLNQSEDVSLGTLNMNSSLNTVALGVKQSYAGQQDGENVTAKVSSSTYSIQADGVHIQTVVELSNDGEVVAPIPTLAASYQFGDSGSSVSSTDNSTRNGFIAPKETATYYFNATLPTGIDPNAAQLVLWQRASASTGSTSGSGTTTGTTGTTGATGTTGTTGTTGTTGQQPVAVFLLKGASEAQNGFTTAVDYELGTKLALGSSVVNPNLDVSLIELHAHENDDLGYKTAIAKYKITNNGTSTLGLPELQNELIDNKGNAFTGSRQSATATQITPGSSYVVSYSYLLPNKEAAEDDSFALNVFDNKSVSEGNVSAGTFKVALQEEGAGDTIAIYPFSLKVNSSAISWTYSGGNYSYVLSLNMDITHEDQVIIDSNFSKIQFEMVDSLGRIVGTQDASLMGTGKLTSGSQKVTISGLKNEQVETGIVVNMYEVINTPNGTAKRLLKQFK
;
A
#
# COMPACT_ATOMS: atom_id res chain seq x y z
N MET A 1 9.07 73.43 -2.29
CA MET A 1 9.60 72.53 -1.25
C MET A 1 8.95 71.16 -1.43
N ILE A 2 9.74 70.22 -1.96
CA ILE A 2 9.72 68.74 -1.82
C ILE A 2 8.33 68.10 -1.56
N ARG A 3 7.53 67.79 -2.59
CA ARG A 3 7.41 66.54 -3.43
C ARG A 3 6.70 65.37 -2.71
N GLN A 4 5.43 65.08 -3.02
CA GLN A 4 4.88 64.20 -4.10
C GLN A 4 5.07 62.69 -3.80
N LEU A 5 4.17 61.71 -4.05
CA LEU A 5 2.84 61.63 -4.69
C LEU A 5 2.23 60.23 -4.38
N THR A 6 0.90 60.19 -4.28
CA THR A 6 -0.08 59.13 -4.64
C THR A 6 0.27 58.32 -5.91
N SER A 7 -0.32 57.19 -6.33
CA SER A 7 -1.28 56.15 -5.90
C SER A 7 -1.59 55.30 -7.18
N ILE A 8 -2.04 54.05 -7.02
CA ILE A 8 -2.96 53.28 -7.92
C ILE A 8 -2.42 52.70 -9.27
N GLY A 9 -2.36 51.36 -9.34
CA GLY A 9 -3.24 50.46 -10.13
C GLY A 9 -3.13 50.36 -11.67
N LEU A 10 -3.08 49.12 -12.18
CA LEU A 10 -3.50 48.61 -13.53
C LEU A 10 -3.39 47.06 -13.51
N LYS A 11 -4.43 46.22 -13.63
CA LYS A 11 -5.30 45.81 -14.78
C LYS A 11 -4.60 45.27 -16.04
N SER A 12 -4.69 43.93 -16.17
CA SER A 12 -4.87 43.04 -17.35
C SER A 12 -4.66 43.55 -18.80
N ASN A 13 -3.92 42.80 -19.63
CA ASN A 13 -4.44 42.07 -20.81
C ASN A 13 -3.35 41.37 -21.67
N VAL A 14 -3.61 40.09 -21.99
CA VAL A 14 -3.49 39.33 -23.26
C VAL A 14 -2.79 39.99 -24.47
N LEU A 15 -1.83 39.32 -25.14
CA LEU A 15 -1.86 38.88 -26.58
C LEU A 15 -0.51 38.28 -27.14
N LYS A 16 -0.63 37.07 -27.73
CA LYS A 16 -0.06 36.49 -28.98
C LYS A 16 1.42 36.63 -29.42
N GLN A 17 1.98 35.44 -29.73
CA GLN A 17 2.84 34.98 -30.85
C GLN A 17 3.51 36.03 -31.78
N THR A 18 4.81 35.86 -32.08
CA THR A 18 5.34 35.28 -33.35
C THR A 18 6.87 35.42 -33.46
N SER A 19 7.46 34.46 -34.18
CA SER A 19 8.87 34.28 -34.54
C SER A 19 9.46 35.40 -35.40
N LEU A 20 10.77 35.64 -35.27
CA LEU A 20 11.56 36.26 -36.34
C LEU A 20 13.01 35.75 -36.31
N ALA A 21 13.42 35.16 -37.44
CA ALA A 21 14.78 34.79 -37.77
C ALA A 21 15.56 36.00 -38.31
N ILE A 22 16.84 36.12 -37.96
CA ILE A 22 17.79 36.99 -38.67
C ILE A 22 19.10 36.22 -38.91
N LEU A 23 19.41 36.09 -40.20
CA LEU A 23 20.68 35.70 -40.80
C LEU A 23 21.81 36.66 -40.39
N LEU A 24 23.00 36.12 -40.09
CA LEU A 24 24.26 36.82 -40.38
C LEU A 24 25.31 35.82 -40.92
N THR A 25 25.61 35.97 -42.21
CA THR A 25 26.87 35.62 -42.89
C THR A 25 28.08 36.18 -42.12
N GLY A 26 29.28 35.62 -42.02
CA GLY A 26 30.00 34.60 -42.78
C GLY A 26 31.46 35.09 -42.86
N SER A 27 32.43 34.32 -42.33
CA SER A 27 33.86 34.46 -42.68
C SER A 27 34.62 33.19 -42.32
N LEU A 28 35.21 32.58 -43.35
CA LEU A 28 36.11 31.45 -43.29
C LEU A 28 37.41 31.82 -42.54
N LEU A 29 37.78 31.02 -41.55
CA LEU A 29 39.17 30.73 -41.22
C LEU A 29 39.31 29.23 -41.00
N ALA A 30 40.23 28.64 -41.76
CA ALA A 30 40.66 27.26 -41.63
C ALA A 30 41.30 27.05 -40.25
N ALA A 31 40.69 26.20 -39.42
CA ALA A 31 41.32 25.65 -38.24
C ALA A 31 41.67 24.19 -38.52
N SER A 32 42.96 23.93 -38.60
CA SER A 32 43.58 22.62 -38.63
C SER A 32 42.99 21.69 -37.57
N TRP A 33 42.75 20.44 -37.97
CA TRP A 33 42.47 19.33 -37.06
C TRP A 33 43.64 19.17 -36.09
N ALA A 34 43.50 19.71 -34.89
CA ALA A 34 44.33 19.32 -33.76
C ALA A 34 43.73 18.02 -33.19
N ALA A 35 44.52 16.96 -33.19
CA ALA A 35 44.22 15.72 -32.49
C ALA A 35 43.83 16.03 -31.03
N PRO A 36 42.92 15.25 -30.41
CA PRO A 36 42.64 15.40 -28.99
C PRO A 36 43.94 15.19 -28.22
N VAL A 37 44.35 16.23 -27.49
CA VAL A 37 45.43 16.14 -26.49
C VAL A 37 44.96 15.13 -25.44
N PRO A 38 45.76 14.10 -25.11
CA PRO A 38 45.38 13.17 -24.05
C PRO A 38 45.20 13.97 -22.76
N ALA A 39 44.04 13.80 -22.13
CA ALA A 39 43.78 14.31 -20.80
C ALA A 39 44.90 13.81 -19.87
N ALA A 40 45.54 14.72 -19.15
CA ALA A 40 46.51 14.37 -18.14
C ALA A 40 45.80 13.56 -17.06
N HIS A 41 45.96 12.23 -17.11
CA HIS A 41 45.65 11.36 -15.99
C HIS A 41 46.56 11.79 -14.83
N ALA A 42 45.95 12.24 -13.73
CA ALA A 42 46.64 12.35 -12.46
C ALA A 42 47.32 11.00 -12.16
N ALA A 43 48.58 11.04 -11.73
CA ALA A 43 49.50 9.90 -11.63
C ALA A 43 48.87 8.67 -10.98
N ALA A 44 48.37 7.74 -11.79
CA ALA A 44 48.05 6.40 -11.35
C ALA A 44 49.36 5.63 -11.15
N GLU A 45 49.49 4.91 -10.03
CA GLU A 45 50.65 4.06 -9.78
C GLU A 45 50.72 2.98 -10.87
N GLY A 46 51.84 2.95 -11.59
CA GLY A 46 52.08 2.02 -12.69
C GLY A 46 53.40 1.27 -12.51
N VAL A 47 53.41 0.00 -12.92
CA VAL A 47 54.62 -0.82 -12.97
C VAL A 47 55.22 -0.73 -14.38
N PHE A 48 56.31 0.02 -14.52
CA PHE A 48 56.97 0.29 -15.81
C PHE A 48 57.89 -0.85 -16.23
N ILE A 49 57.75 -1.30 -17.48
CA ILE A 49 58.65 -2.28 -18.10
C ILE A 49 59.62 -1.65 -19.10
N SER A 50 59.30 -0.44 -19.58
CA SER A 50 60.17 0.42 -20.37
C SER A 50 59.84 1.88 -20.07
N LYS A 51 60.43 2.82 -20.84
CA LYS A 51 60.11 4.24 -20.72
C LYS A 51 58.65 4.55 -21.04
N ASP A 52 58.10 3.85 -22.03
CA ASP A 52 56.79 4.16 -22.61
C ASP A 52 55.78 3.01 -22.44
N SER A 53 56.16 1.87 -21.84
CA SER A 53 55.24 0.74 -21.57
C SER A 53 55.16 0.37 -20.10
N TYR A 54 53.94 0.14 -19.62
CA TYR A 54 53.67 -0.09 -18.20
C TYR A 54 52.36 -0.84 -17.96
N PHE A 55 52.22 -1.37 -16.75
CA PHE A 55 50.99 -1.96 -16.24
C PHE A 55 50.35 -1.03 -15.22
N MET A 56 49.02 -0.90 -15.26
CA MET A 56 48.24 -0.24 -14.21
C MET A 56 47.13 -1.15 -13.74
N LEU A 57 46.71 -0.95 -12.50
CA LEU A 57 45.46 -1.51 -12.03
C LEU A 57 44.34 -0.55 -12.48
N ASN A 58 43.28 -1.07 -13.10
CA ASN A 58 42.17 -0.25 -13.60
C ASN A 58 40.97 -0.31 -12.65
N ARG A 59 40.57 -1.52 -12.26
CA ARG A 59 39.45 -1.79 -11.36
C ARG A 59 39.75 -3.00 -10.50
N ALA A 60 39.27 -2.99 -9.26
CA ALA A 60 39.23 -4.16 -8.40
C ALA A 60 37.89 -4.24 -7.65
N ALA A 61 37.50 -5.46 -7.29
CA ALA A 61 36.36 -5.77 -6.45
C ALA A 61 36.76 -6.92 -5.52
N LEU A 62 36.68 -6.67 -4.22
CA LEU A 62 37.01 -7.65 -3.18
C LEU A 62 35.72 -8.22 -2.61
N SER A 63 35.51 -9.52 -2.77
CA SER A 63 34.46 -10.28 -2.07
C SER A 63 35.00 -10.87 -0.76
N SER A 64 34.16 -11.58 -0.01
CA SER A 64 34.60 -12.23 1.23
C SER A 64 35.63 -13.33 1.02
N SER A 65 35.80 -13.86 -0.20
CA SER A 65 36.71 -14.99 -0.48
C SER A 65 37.37 -14.91 -1.86
N SER A 66 37.24 -13.80 -2.57
CA SER A 66 37.89 -13.62 -3.87
C SER A 66 38.20 -12.16 -4.14
N LEU A 67 39.27 -11.92 -4.90
CA LEU A 67 39.57 -10.61 -5.47
C LEU A 67 39.47 -10.72 -6.99
N GLN A 68 38.63 -9.89 -7.58
CA GLN A 68 38.63 -9.68 -9.03
C GLN A 68 39.25 -8.35 -9.35
N PHE A 69 40.08 -8.33 -10.38
CA PHE A 69 40.78 -7.12 -10.77
C PHE A 69 41.10 -7.12 -12.26
N SER A 70 41.37 -5.94 -12.80
CA SER A 70 41.78 -5.77 -14.18
C SER A 70 43.10 -5.03 -14.25
N VAL A 71 44.04 -5.61 -14.99
CA VAL A 71 45.35 -5.03 -15.25
C VAL A 71 45.33 -4.46 -16.65
N LEU A 72 45.51 -3.16 -16.77
CA LEU A 72 45.69 -2.48 -18.04
C LEU A 72 47.16 -2.58 -18.44
N PHE A 73 47.41 -3.11 -19.64
CA PHE A 73 48.73 -3.12 -20.25
C PHE A 73 48.79 -2.06 -21.34
N HIS A 74 49.55 -0.98 -21.07
CA HIS A 74 49.84 0.06 -22.04
C HIS A 74 51.14 -0.27 -22.79
N ASN A 75 51.06 -0.45 -24.11
CA ASN A 75 52.22 -0.62 -24.96
C ASN A 75 52.50 0.67 -25.74
N GLY A 76 53.29 1.57 -25.18
CA GLY A 76 53.71 2.81 -25.86
C GLY A 76 54.88 2.63 -26.83
N GLU A 77 55.41 1.40 -26.99
CA GLU A 77 56.46 1.12 -27.97
C GLU A 77 55.91 1.05 -29.41
N ASN A 78 56.80 1.09 -30.40
CA ASN A 78 56.42 0.90 -31.81
C ASN A 78 56.34 -0.58 -32.23
N GLN A 79 56.67 -1.49 -31.31
CA GLN A 79 56.68 -2.94 -31.56
C GLN A 79 55.58 -3.62 -30.76
N THR A 80 55.11 -4.74 -31.27
CA THR A 80 54.15 -5.59 -30.57
C THR A 80 54.80 -6.23 -29.34
N LEU A 81 54.10 -6.18 -28.21
CA LEU A 81 54.48 -6.84 -26.97
C LEU A 81 53.54 -8.02 -26.69
N ASP A 82 54.05 -9.04 -26.01
CA ASP A 82 53.29 -10.24 -25.66
C ASP A 82 53.14 -10.32 -24.15
N PHE A 83 51.91 -10.12 -23.68
CA PHE A 83 51.50 -10.23 -22.28
C PHE A 83 51.80 -11.62 -21.71
N ASN A 84 51.86 -12.69 -22.52
CA ASN A 84 52.18 -14.04 -22.04
C ASN A 84 53.60 -14.17 -21.48
N LYS A 85 54.48 -13.18 -21.72
CA LYS A 85 55.81 -13.09 -21.07
C LYS A 85 55.74 -12.60 -19.63
N TYR A 86 54.58 -12.14 -19.20
CA TYR A 86 54.32 -11.58 -17.90
C TYR A 86 53.28 -12.42 -17.16
N GLY A 87 53.18 -12.18 -15.86
CA GLY A 87 52.18 -12.77 -15.00
C GLY A 87 51.85 -11.81 -13.88
N VAL A 88 50.72 -12.09 -13.23
CA VAL A 88 50.28 -11.37 -12.04
C VAL A 88 49.89 -12.36 -10.97
N ARG A 89 50.09 -11.99 -9.71
CA ARG A 89 49.60 -12.71 -8.53
C ARG A 89 49.14 -11.70 -7.48
N VAL A 90 48.30 -12.16 -6.57
CA VAL A 90 47.85 -11.32 -5.46
C VAL A 90 48.70 -11.67 -4.24
N THR A 91 49.14 -10.67 -3.48
CA THR A 91 49.88 -10.84 -2.23
C THR A 91 49.18 -10.09 -1.10
N ASP A 92 49.19 -10.66 0.11
CA ASP A 92 48.68 -10.01 1.33
C ASP A 92 49.81 -9.29 2.11
N GLY A 93 49.43 -8.60 3.19
CA GLY A 93 50.37 -7.93 4.09
C GLY A 93 51.29 -8.88 4.87
N ALA A 94 50.97 -10.17 4.93
CA ALA A 94 51.78 -11.21 5.56
C ALA A 94 52.76 -11.88 4.58
N GLY A 95 52.70 -11.56 3.28
CA GLY A 95 53.55 -12.10 2.23
C GLY A 95 53.06 -13.42 1.61
N HIS A 96 51.84 -13.87 1.93
CA HIS A 96 51.22 -14.99 1.23
C HIS A 96 50.91 -14.60 -0.21
N SER A 97 51.03 -15.55 -1.13
CA SER A 97 50.79 -15.35 -2.56
C SER A 97 49.61 -16.20 -3.02
N TYR A 98 48.69 -15.58 -3.74
CA TYR A 98 47.51 -16.19 -4.31
C TYR A 98 47.57 -16.12 -5.84
N THR A 99 47.31 -17.25 -6.48
CA THR A 99 47.29 -17.34 -7.94
C THR A 99 46.18 -16.47 -8.51
N ALA A 100 46.54 -15.57 -9.43
CA ALA A 100 45.58 -14.84 -10.24
C ALA A 100 45.31 -15.61 -11.54
N ASN A 101 44.04 -15.95 -11.77
CA ASN A 101 43.58 -16.68 -12.93
C ASN A 101 42.94 -15.70 -13.92
N LEU A 102 43.31 -15.79 -15.19
CA LEU A 102 42.71 -14.97 -16.24
C LEU A 102 41.24 -15.39 -16.41
N SER A 103 40.31 -14.44 -16.30
CA SER A 103 38.86 -14.72 -16.35
C SER A 103 38.30 -14.75 -17.78
N GLU A 104 39.12 -14.43 -18.78
CA GLU A 104 38.74 -14.32 -20.18
C GLU A 104 39.72 -15.05 -21.12
N LYS A 105 39.22 -15.52 -22.26
CA LYS A 105 40.08 -16.05 -23.34
C LYS A 105 40.50 -14.89 -24.25
N LYS A 106 41.65 -14.29 -23.96
CA LYS A 106 42.15 -13.10 -24.67
C LYS A 106 43.53 -13.36 -25.30
N SER A 107 43.79 -12.71 -26.43
CA SER A 107 45.13 -12.72 -27.03
C SER A 107 46.09 -11.95 -26.11
N GLY A 108 47.27 -12.53 -25.83
CA GLY A 108 48.32 -11.81 -25.10
C GLY A 108 49.02 -10.74 -25.95
N ILE A 109 48.76 -10.69 -27.26
CA ILE A 109 49.44 -9.79 -28.18
C ILE A 109 48.85 -8.37 -28.09
N VAL A 110 49.67 -7.40 -27.66
CA VAL A 110 49.31 -5.98 -27.59
C VAL A 110 50.16 -5.20 -28.60
N ASN A 111 49.51 -4.60 -29.59
CA ASN A 111 50.19 -3.85 -30.64
C ASN A 111 50.79 -2.54 -30.11
N GLY A 112 51.79 -2.02 -30.81
CA GLY A 112 52.40 -0.73 -30.45
C GLY A 112 51.39 0.42 -30.49
N GLY A 113 51.46 1.30 -29.50
CA GLY A 113 50.53 2.41 -29.29
C GLY A 113 49.11 1.99 -28.89
N GLN A 114 48.92 0.76 -28.38
CA GLN A 114 47.61 0.26 -27.93
C GLN A 114 47.62 -0.04 -26.44
N GLU A 115 46.41 -0.05 -25.88
CA GLU A 115 46.15 -0.47 -24.51
C GLU A 115 45.21 -1.67 -24.53
N GLU A 116 45.53 -2.68 -23.72
CA GLU A 116 44.67 -3.84 -23.54
C GLU A 116 44.45 -4.13 -22.05
N SER A 117 43.21 -4.34 -21.66
CA SER A 117 42.86 -4.72 -20.28
C SER A 117 42.72 -6.23 -20.17
N PHE A 118 43.35 -6.83 -19.15
CA PHE A 118 43.29 -8.25 -18.84
C PHE A 118 42.60 -8.43 -17.49
N ARG A 119 41.51 -9.20 -17.46
CA ARG A 119 40.71 -9.44 -16.24
C ARG A 119 41.17 -10.72 -15.53
N PHE A 120 41.34 -10.62 -14.22
CA PHE A 120 41.79 -11.70 -13.35
C PHE A 120 40.85 -11.90 -12.16
N TYR A 121 40.88 -13.09 -11.60
CA TYR A 121 40.35 -13.39 -10.28
C TYR A 121 41.36 -14.20 -9.46
N ALA A 122 41.40 -13.98 -8.15
CA ALA A 122 42.19 -14.75 -7.21
C ALA A 122 41.29 -15.20 -6.05
N ASN A 123 41.43 -16.44 -5.61
CA ASN A 123 40.73 -16.95 -4.43
C ASN A 123 41.53 -16.57 -3.19
N LEU A 124 40.85 -15.97 -2.22
CA LEU A 124 41.45 -15.44 -0.99
C LEU A 124 40.85 -16.12 0.25
N PRO A 125 41.59 -16.22 1.36
CA PRO A 125 41.03 -16.56 2.66
C PRO A 125 39.92 -15.57 3.05
N ALA A 126 39.01 -16.03 3.91
CA ALA A 126 37.96 -15.15 4.39
C ALA A 126 38.52 -14.06 5.31
N GLY A 127 38.10 -12.81 5.07
CA GLY A 127 38.42 -11.67 5.94
C GLY A 127 39.64 -10.83 5.53
N GLU A 128 40.21 -11.04 4.34
CA GLU A 128 41.23 -10.15 3.77
C GLU A 128 40.70 -8.72 3.59
N ASN A 129 41.55 -7.72 3.80
CA ASN A 129 41.23 -6.31 3.60
C ASN A 129 41.95 -5.77 2.36
N ALA A 130 41.26 -4.99 1.54
CA ALA A 130 41.82 -4.36 0.35
C ALA A 130 43.08 -3.51 0.62
N ALA A 131 43.18 -2.92 1.82
CA ALA A 131 44.35 -2.15 2.25
C ALA A 131 45.64 -3.00 2.35
N ASP A 132 45.49 -4.29 2.61
CA ASP A 132 46.60 -5.23 2.81
C ASP A 132 46.93 -6.02 1.53
N LEU A 133 46.10 -5.89 0.48
CA LEU A 133 46.26 -6.63 -0.77
C LEU A 133 47.01 -5.83 -1.84
N LYS A 134 47.89 -6.52 -2.55
CA LYS A 134 48.64 -5.99 -3.69
C LYS A 134 48.62 -6.96 -4.85
N VAL A 135 48.70 -6.43 -6.07
CA VAL A 135 48.92 -7.20 -7.29
C VAL A 135 50.39 -7.10 -7.68
N ASP A 136 51.12 -8.17 -7.48
CA ASP A 136 52.53 -8.30 -7.89
C ASP A 136 52.60 -8.67 -9.38
N VAL A 137 53.22 -7.78 -10.15
CA VAL A 137 53.43 -7.93 -11.58
C VAL A 137 54.86 -8.41 -11.81
N PHE A 138 55.00 -9.53 -12.51
CA PHE A 138 56.30 -10.16 -12.75
C PHE A 138 56.48 -10.56 -14.22
N ARG A 139 57.74 -10.73 -14.62
CA ARG A 139 58.11 -11.33 -15.89
C ARG A 139 58.62 -12.75 -15.65
N TRP A 140 58.24 -13.70 -16.50
CA TRP A 140 58.78 -15.07 -16.41
C TRP A 140 60.30 -15.06 -16.66
N ASP A 141 61.07 -15.64 -15.73
CA ASP A 141 62.53 -15.79 -15.83
C ASP A 141 62.97 -17.15 -15.28
N TYR A 142 63.21 -18.09 -16.19
CA TYR A 142 63.54 -19.48 -15.83
C TYR A 142 64.88 -19.66 -15.12
N ASN A 143 65.68 -18.60 -15.00
CA ASN A 143 66.98 -18.65 -14.31
C ASN A 143 66.87 -18.29 -12.82
N LYS A 144 65.70 -17.85 -12.35
CA LYS A 144 65.44 -17.56 -10.92
C LYS A 144 64.77 -18.75 -10.24
N SER A 145 64.97 -18.86 -8.92
CA SER A 145 64.47 -19.98 -8.11
C SER A 145 62.95 -20.08 -8.02
N ASP A 146 62.26 -18.95 -8.14
CA ASP A 146 60.80 -18.84 -8.23
C ASP A 146 60.29 -18.71 -9.68
N PHE A 147 61.21 -18.77 -10.64
CA PHE A 147 60.95 -18.55 -12.07
C PHE A 147 60.37 -17.15 -12.41
N MET A 148 60.47 -16.18 -11.49
CA MET A 148 59.83 -14.87 -11.59
C MET A 148 60.83 -13.73 -11.40
N ASN A 149 60.82 -12.77 -12.32
CA ASN A 149 61.45 -11.47 -12.13
C ASN A 149 60.39 -10.42 -11.79
N HIS A 150 60.21 -10.16 -10.49
CA HIS A 150 59.30 -9.14 -9.97
C HIS A 150 59.61 -7.76 -10.55
N LEU A 151 58.59 -7.12 -11.12
CA LEU A 151 58.70 -5.82 -11.77
C LEU A 151 58.18 -4.71 -10.85
N GLY A 152 57.14 -5.00 -10.06
CA GLY A 152 56.57 -4.08 -9.09
C GLY A 152 55.21 -4.56 -8.58
N GLU A 153 54.70 -3.85 -7.58
CA GLU A 153 53.42 -4.14 -6.93
C GLU A 153 52.44 -2.99 -7.19
N LEU A 154 51.17 -3.34 -7.40
CA LEU A 154 50.06 -2.38 -7.54
C LEU A 154 49.11 -2.57 -6.35
N PRO A 155 48.94 -1.57 -5.46
CA PRO A 155 48.07 -1.72 -4.30
C PRO A 155 46.60 -1.80 -4.71
N VAL A 156 45.87 -2.81 -4.21
CA VAL A 156 44.46 -3.03 -4.57
C VAL A 156 43.60 -1.86 -4.11
N ALA A 157 43.89 -1.30 -2.94
CA ALA A 157 43.20 -0.12 -2.41
C ALA A 157 43.26 1.12 -3.32
N SER A 158 44.21 1.22 -4.26
CA SER A 158 44.32 2.38 -5.16
C SER A 158 43.21 2.49 -6.21
N VAL A 159 42.51 1.39 -6.49
CA VAL A 159 41.46 1.32 -7.53
C VAL A 159 40.09 0.92 -6.99
N ILE A 160 40.02 0.58 -5.71
CA ILE A 160 38.75 0.43 -5.02
C ILE A 160 38.29 1.83 -4.67
N GLN A 161 37.22 2.28 -5.31
CA GLN A 161 36.75 3.66 -5.16
C GLN A 161 36.36 3.93 -3.70
N GLU A 162 36.65 5.13 -3.20
CA GLU A 162 36.21 5.58 -1.88
C GLU A 162 34.66 5.59 -1.87
N GLY A 163 34.04 4.69 -1.10
CA GLY A 163 32.60 4.37 -1.18
C GLY A 163 32.26 2.99 -1.77
N GLN A 164 33.25 2.22 -2.22
CA GLN A 164 33.12 0.81 -2.62
C GLN A 164 33.41 -0.17 -1.46
N LEU A 165 33.48 0.36 -0.24
CA LEU A 165 33.14 -0.41 0.96
C LEU A 165 31.62 -0.27 1.14
N GLU A 166 30.88 -1.39 1.11
CA GLU A 166 29.86 -1.74 2.14
C GLU A 166 28.80 -2.80 1.74
N ALA A 167 28.88 -3.42 0.55
CA ALA A 167 28.15 -4.67 0.30
C ALA A 167 29.07 -5.71 -0.36
N PRO A 168 29.25 -6.91 0.22
CA PRO A 168 30.00 -7.97 -0.45
C PRO A 168 29.27 -8.34 -1.75
N GLU A 169 29.95 -8.15 -2.88
CA GLU A 169 29.52 -8.63 -4.19
C GLU A 169 30.30 -9.89 -4.55
N GLU A 170 29.63 -10.86 -5.17
CA GLU A 170 30.27 -12.06 -5.70
C GLU A 170 30.18 -12.02 -7.23
N ILE A 171 31.33 -12.03 -7.90
CA ILE A 171 31.35 -11.91 -9.36
C ILE A 171 31.60 -13.28 -9.98
N ILE A 172 30.71 -13.70 -10.87
CA ILE A 172 30.76 -15.01 -11.51
C ILE A 172 30.98 -14.83 -13.01
N SER A 173 32.01 -15.48 -13.54
CA SER A 173 32.21 -15.62 -14.99
C SER A 173 31.15 -16.57 -15.53
N LEU A 174 30.33 -16.11 -16.47
CA LEU A 174 29.27 -16.94 -17.04
C LEU A 174 29.81 -17.94 -18.08
N ARG A 175 31.03 -17.72 -18.58
CA ARG A 175 31.62 -18.58 -19.61
C ARG A 175 31.98 -19.97 -19.11
N THR A 176 32.20 -20.12 -17.81
CA THR A 176 32.39 -21.44 -17.17
C THR A 176 31.10 -22.26 -17.19
N LEU A 177 29.95 -21.58 -17.26
CA LEU A 177 28.61 -22.16 -17.23
C LEU A 177 28.05 -22.40 -18.63
N ASP A 178 28.37 -21.48 -19.56
CA ASP A 178 28.01 -21.57 -20.97
C ASP A 178 29.14 -21.04 -21.85
N SER A 179 29.84 -21.98 -22.49
CA SER A 179 30.98 -21.67 -23.36
C SER A 179 30.63 -20.85 -24.62
N THR A 180 29.34 -20.72 -24.95
CA THR A 180 28.84 -19.94 -26.10
C THR A 180 28.75 -18.45 -25.80
N LEU A 181 28.76 -18.06 -24.52
CA LEU A 181 28.77 -16.65 -24.11
C LEU A 181 30.12 -15.98 -24.41
N ALA A 182 30.09 -14.65 -24.49
CA ALA A 182 31.27 -13.82 -24.72
C ALA A 182 32.35 -14.06 -23.64
N SER A 183 33.61 -13.85 -23.99
CA SER A 183 34.76 -14.07 -23.08
C SER A 183 34.74 -13.21 -21.83
N ASP A 184 34.08 -12.05 -21.90
CA ASP A 184 33.93 -11.06 -20.84
C ASP A 184 32.55 -11.12 -20.15
N ALA A 185 31.72 -12.12 -20.46
CA ALA A 185 30.40 -12.28 -19.85
C ALA A 185 30.51 -12.64 -18.37
N SER A 186 30.18 -11.70 -17.49
CA SER A 186 30.23 -11.86 -16.04
C SER A 186 29.12 -11.08 -15.34
N LEU A 187 28.58 -11.66 -14.27
CA LEU A 187 27.59 -11.01 -13.40
C LEU A 187 28.21 -10.78 -12.02
N ALA A 188 28.07 -9.56 -11.50
CA ALA A 188 28.29 -9.24 -10.10
C ALA A 188 26.98 -9.40 -9.33
N PHE A 189 26.99 -10.22 -8.29
CA PHE A 189 25.83 -10.47 -7.43
C PHE A 189 26.00 -9.79 -6.08
N GLY A 190 25.15 -8.82 -5.79
CA GLY A 190 25.06 -8.17 -4.48
C GLY A 190 23.85 -8.67 -3.70
N LEU A 191 24.00 -8.89 -2.40
CA LEU A 191 22.85 -9.22 -1.54
C LEU A 191 21.95 -7.99 -1.32
N GLY A 192 20.66 -8.16 -1.61
CA GLY A 192 19.60 -7.25 -1.21
C GLY A 192 18.99 -7.68 0.12
N GLN A 193 17.66 -7.56 0.23
CA GLN A 193 16.94 -7.98 1.43
C GLN A 193 16.73 -9.49 1.48
N SER A 194 16.87 -10.08 2.66
CA SER A 194 16.46 -11.44 2.98
C SER A 194 15.40 -11.45 4.09
N VAL A 195 14.28 -12.13 3.85
CA VAL A 195 13.17 -12.22 4.81
C VAL A 195 12.67 -13.64 4.99
N ARG A 196 12.25 -13.95 6.22
CA ARG A 196 11.59 -15.20 6.56
C ARG A 196 10.09 -15.02 6.55
N VAL A 197 9.40 -15.88 5.82
CA VAL A 197 7.95 -15.83 5.69
C VAL A 197 7.40 -17.24 5.76
N THR A 198 6.17 -17.37 6.26
CA THR A 198 5.42 -18.62 6.20
C THR A 198 4.43 -18.62 5.05
N GLU A 199 4.37 -19.74 4.35
CA GLU A 199 3.37 -20.00 3.32
C GLU A 199 2.85 -21.43 3.50
N ASN A 200 1.54 -21.57 3.64
CA ASN A 200 0.89 -22.88 3.79
C ASN A 200 1.53 -23.75 4.91
N GLY A 201 1.88 -23.11 6.03
CA GLY A 201 2.51 -23.76 7.19
C GLY A 201 3.98 -24.17 7.01
N LYS A 202 4.64 -23.78 5.90
CA LYS A 202 6.07 -24.00 5.66
C LYS A 202 6.84 -22.69 5.74
N TRP A 203 8.07 -22.76 6.23
CA TRP A 203 8.96 -21.60 6.33
C TRP A 203 9.81 -21.47 5.07
N TYR A 204 9.84 -20.27 4.52
CA TYR A 204 10.67 -19.92 3.38
C TYR A 204 11.58 -18.75 3.74
N MET A 205 12.82 -18.79 3.25
CA MET A 205 13.68 -17.63 3.12
C MET A 205 13.51 -17.08 1.71
N TYR A 206 13.12 -15.82 1.60
CA TYR A 206 13.23 -15.08 0.35
C TYR A 206 14.46 -14.20 0.40
N THR A 207 15.28 -14.25 -0.64
CA THR A 207 16.51 -13.47 -0.74
C THR A 207 16.53 -12.75 -2.07
N GLN A 208 16.57 -11.42 -2.02
CA GLN A 208 16.74 -10.58 -3.19
C GLN A 208 18.22 -10.41 -3.47
N ILE A 209 18.57 -10.41 -4.75
CA ILE A 209 19.94 -10.33 -5.23
C ILE A 209 19.96 -9.34 -6.39
N ALA A 210 20.80 -8.32 -6.29
CA ALA A 210 21.11 -7.46 -7.43
C ALA A 210 22.13 -8.18 -8.32
N ALA A 211 21.81 -8.38 -9.59
CA ALA A 211 22.70 -8.96 -10.59
C ALA A 211 23.09 -7.88 -11.60
N LYS A 212 24.36 -7.44 -11.56
CA LYS A 212 24.89 -6.42 -12.45
C LYS A 212 25.74 -7.03 -13.55
N ASN A 213 25.47 -6.65 -14.79
CA ASN A 213 26.25 -7.12 -15.94
C ASN A 213 27.53 -6.30 -16.12
N LEU A 214 28.68 -6.96 -15.95
CA LEU A 214 30.01 -6.36 -16.14
C LEU A 214 30.62 -6.63 -17.54
N GLY A 215 29.90 -7.37 -18.39
CA GLY A 215 30.29 -7.68 -19.75
C GLY A 215 29.85 -6.62 -20.76
N SER A 216 30.34 -6.74 -21.98
CA SER A 216 30.02 -5.84 -23.10
C SER A 216 28.74 -6.20 -23.87
N THR A 217 28.15 -7.36 -23.60
CA THR A 217 26.93 -7.85 -24.27
C THR A 217 25.82 -8.09 -23.27
N SER A 218 24.57 -8.06 -23.72
CA SER A 218 23.44 -8.42 -22.86
C SER A 218 23.48 -9.90 -22.50
N VAL A 219 23.24 -10.22 -21.23
CA VAL A 219 23.27 -11.60 -20.71
C VAL A 219 22.03 -11.89 -19.88
N LYS A 220 21.61 -13.15 -19.87
CA LYS A 220 20.66 -13.68 -18.89
C LYS A 220 21.41 -14.46 -17.82
N VAL A 221 20.78 -14.68 -16.68
CA VAL A 221 21.30 -15.61 -15.68
C VAL A 221 21.24 -17.03 -16.25
N PRO A 222 22.36 -17.76 -16.40
CA PRO A 222 22.31 -19.12 -16.93
C PRO A 222 21.53 -20.05 -16.02
N ALA A 223 20.67 -20.92 -16.59
CA ALA A 223 19.91 -21.90 -15.80
C ALA A 223 20.79 -22.93 -15.07
N THR A 224 22.05 -23.07 -15.50
CA THR A 224 23.08 -23.90 -14.86
C THR A 224 23.71 -23.24 -13.64
N LEU A 225 23.54 -21.93 -13.44
CA LEU A 225 23.91 -21.24 -12.21
C LEU A 225 22.87 -21.55 -11.13
N LEU A 226 23.26 -22.35 -10.15
CA LEU A 226 22.42 -22.72 -9.03
C LEU A 226 22.83 -21.93 -7.78
N ALA A 227 21.87 -21.78 -6.86
CA ALA A 227 22.10 -21.13 -5.58
C ALA A 227 21.54 -21.97 -4.43
N ARG A 228 22.19 -21.91 -3.27
CA ARG A 228 21.71 -22.56 -2.04
C ARG A 228 22.13 -21.77 -0.82
N LEU A 229 21.35 -21.89 0.24
CA LEU A 229 21.77 -21.42 1.56
C LEU A 229 22.62 -22.48 2.24
N VAL A 230 23.67 -22.05 2.92
CA VAL A 230 24.51 -22.89 3.76
C VAL A 230 24.50 -22.31 5.17
N ASP A 231 24.15 -23.12 6.17
CA ASP A 231 24.23 -22.67 7.57
C ASP A 231 25.61 -22.90 8.18
N ALA A 232 25.80 -22.39 9.41
CA ALA A 232 27.05 -22.50 10.14
C ALA A 232 27.52 -23.95 10.39
N ASN A 233 26.62 -24.94 10.29
CA ASN A 233 26.94 -26.36 10.42
C ASN A 233 27.23 -27.03 9.06
N GLY A 234 27.19 -26.26 7.97
CA GLY A 234 27.40 -26.76 6.60
C GLY A 234 26.16 -27.41 5.98
N MET A 235 24.97 -27.29 6.61
CA MET A 235 23.75 -27.83 6.01
C MET A 235 23.31 -26.97 4.84
N LYS A 236 22.96 -27.63 3.74
CA LYS A 236 22.65 -27.02 2.45
C LYS A 236 21.14 -27.02 2.19
N TYR A 237 20.60 -25.87 1.81
CA TYR A 237 19.18 -25.66 1.49
C TYR A 237 19.06 -25.10 0.07
N THR A 238 18.57 -25.90 -0.87
CA THR A 238 18.44 -25.50 -2.28
C THR A 238 17.51 -24.30 -2.43
N ALA A 239 17.98 -23.27 -3.14
CA ALA A 239 17.20 -22.10 -3.49
C ALA A 239 16.66 -22.23 -4.92
N THR A 240 15.46 -21.71 -5.17
CA THR A 240 14.91 -21.58 -6.53
C THR A 240 14.72 -20.12 -6.88
N VAL A 241 15.03 -19.74 -8.12
CA VAL A 241 14.74 -18.38 -8.61
C VAL A 241 13.24 -18.28 -8.90
N THR A 242 12.58 -17.30 -8.30
CA THR A 242 11.13 -17.06 -8.44
C THR A 242 10.79 -15.87 -9.32
N SER A 243 11.75 -14.97 -9.56
CA SER A 243 11.65 -13.84 -10.50
C SER A 243 13.02 -13.38 -10.95
N GLY A 244 13.06 -12.75 -12.14
CA GLY A 244 14.23 -12.10 -12.72
C GLY A 244 15.16 -12.99 -13.55
N ALA A 245 15.07 -14.33 -13.46
CA ALA A 245 15.98 -15.24 -14.18
C ALA A 245 15.92 -15.08 -15.72
N ASP A 246 14.73 -14.80 -16.25
CA ASP A 246 14.49 -14.72 -17.70
C ASP A 246 14.77 -13.33 -18.30
N THR A 247 15.07 -12.34 -17.48
CA THR A 247 15.33 -10.97 -17.92
C THR A 247 16.75 -10.85 -18.49
N ALA A 248 16.87 -10.19 -19.64
CA ALA A 248 18.17 -9.89 -20.23
C ALA A 248 18.74 -8.62 -19.58
N ILE A 249 19.89 -8.74 -18.91
CA ILE A 249 20.57 -7.67 -18.22
C ILE A 249 21.51 -6.99 -19.22
N LEU A 250 21.28 -5.71 -19.51
CA LEU A 250 22.09 -4.93 -20.45
C LEU A 250 23.48 -4.60 -19.86
N PRO A 251 24.50 -4.32 -20.69
CA PRO A 251 25.83 -3.94 -20.21
C PRO A 251 25.79 -2.79 -19.19
N ASN A 252 26.49 -2.96 -18.08
CA ASN A 252 26.56 -2.03 -16.94
C ASN A 252 25.22 -1.74 -16.23
N GLN A 253 24.14 -2.43 -16.58
CA GLN A 253 22.86 -2.34 -15.87
C GLN A 253 22.75 -3.44 -14.81
N SER A 254 21.86 -3.23 -13.85
CA SER A 254 21.51 -4.18 -12.79
C SER A 254 20.06 -4.62 -12.92
N ASP A 255 19.77 -5.85 -12.54
CA ASP A 255 18.40 -6.34 -12.35
C ASP A 255 18.29 -7.12 -11.03
N THR A 256 17.08 -7.26 -10.49
CA THR A 256 16.85 -7.97 -9.23
C THR A 256 16.33 -9.37 -9.45
N LEU A 257 17.03 -10.34 -8.89
CA LEU A 257 16.61 -11.74 -8.78
C LEU A 257 16.00 -11.96 -7.39
N THR A 258 14.98 -12.81 -7.31
CA THR A 258 14.45 -13.25 -6.01
C THR A 258 14.55 -14.74 -5.88
N LEU A 259 15.32 -15.20 -4.90
CA LEU A 259 15.41 -16.60 -4.52
C LEU A 259 14.35 -16.94 -3.48
N LYS A 260 13.81 -18.15 -3.57
CA LYS A 260 12.96 -18.77 -2.55
C LYS A 260 13.61 -20.07 -2.10
N THR A 261 13.90 -20.16 -0.81
CA THR A 261 14.54 -21.33 -0.20
C THR A 261 13.62 -21.90 0.87
N LEU A 262 13.29 -23.19 0.78
CA LEU A 262 12.58 -23.88 1.86
C LEU A 262 13.54 -24.07 3.04
N ILE A 263 13.17 -23.56 4.21
CA ILE A 263 13.96 -23.66 5.44
C ILE A 263 13.15 -24.33 6.54
N SER A 264 13.84 -24.81 7.58
CA SER A 264 13.18 -25.28 8.79
C SER A 264 12.87 -24.10 9.71
N LYS A 265 11.87 -24.25 10.59
CA LYS A 265 11.57 -23.23 11.62
C LYS A 265 12.81 -22.90 12.48
N GLY A 266 13.60 -23.93 12.81
CA GLY A 266 14.78 -23.81 13.67
C GLY A 266 16.05 -23.36 12.94
N THR A 267 16.00 -23.07 11.63
CA THR A 267 17.18 -22.63 10.89
C THR A 267 17.73 -21.34 11.53
N PRO A 268 19.02 -21.24 11.89
CA PRO A 268 19.58 -20.04 12.51
C PRO A 268 19.52 -18.82 11.58
N THR A 269 19.32 -17.62 12.12
CA THR A 269 19.37 -16.35 11.36
C THR A 269 20.78 -15.76 11.27
N SER A 270 21.76 -16.34 11.96
CA SER A 270 23.15 -15.92 11.94
C SER A 270 24.05 -16.99 11.33
N GLY A 271 25.09 -16.56 10.61
CA GLY A 271 26.05 -17.48 9.99
C GLY A 271 25.48 -18.22 8.77
N LEU A 272 24.45 -17.65 8.14
CA LEU A 272 23.96 -18.11 6.85
C LEU A 272 24.82 -17.50 5.73
N THR A 273 25.22 -18.32 4.78
CA THR A 273 25.82 -17.87 3.52
C THR A 273 24.96 -18.30 2.34
N LEU A 274 24.92 -17.46 1.31
CA LEU A 274 24.37 -17.80 0.01
C LEU A 274 25.52 -18.30 -0.86
N GLU A 275 25.49 -19.57 -1.25
CA GLU A 275 26.50 -20.18 -2.13
C GLU A 275 25.96 -20.28 -3.56
N TYR A 276 26.76 -19.83 -4.52
CA TYR A 276 26.55 -20.07 -5.93
C TYR A 276 27.36 -21.29 -6.38
N TYR A 277 26.76 -22.16 -7.18
CA TYR A 277 27.41 -23.39 -7.64
C TYR A 277 26.84 -23.86 -8.98
N TYR A 278 27.51 -24.80 -9.61
CA TYR A 278 26.98 -25.55 -10.76
C TYR A 278 27.29 -27.04 -10.61
N LEU A 279 26.62 -27.87 -11.42
CA LEU A 279 26.85 -29.31 -11.44
C LEU A 279 27.77 -29.68 -12.63
N ASN A 280 28.95 -30.20 -12.33
CA ASN A 280 29.83 -30.82 -13.32
C ASN A 280 29.69 -32.35 -13.24
N GLN A 281 28.93 -32.96 -14.17
CA GLN A 281 28.72 -34.42 -14.20
C GLN A 281 28.24 -35.00 -12.84
N SER A 282 27.46 -34.22 -12.08
CA SER A 282 26.91 -34.49 -10.73
C SER A 282 27.77 -34.07 -9.54
N GLU A 283 28.97 -33.53 -9.76
CA GLU A 283 29.77 -32.92 -8.70
C GLU A 283 29.40 -31.44 -8.52
N ASP A 284 29.19 -31.03 -7.27
CA ASP A 284 29.00 -29.63 -6.91
C ASP A 284 30.32 -28.87 -7.07
N VAL A 285 30.35 -27.89 -7.96
CA VAL A 285 31.46 -26.96 -8.08
C VAL A 285 31.02 -25.60 -7.56
N SER A 286 31.57 -25.20 -6.41
CA SER A 286 31.32 -23.90 -5.79
C SER A 286 31.96 -22.79 -6.62
N LEU A 287 31.20 -21.72 -6.86
CA LEU A 287 31.63 -20.55 -7.61
C LEU A 287 31.91 -19.34 -6.71
N GLY A 288 31.36 -19.35 -5.48
CA GLY A 288 31.49 -18.24 -4.55
C GLY A 288 30.41 -18.25 -3.47
N THR A 289 30.61 -17.45 -2.42
CA THR A 289 29.65 -17.33 -1.31
C THR A 289 29.47 -15.88 -0.87
N LEU A 290 28.26 -15.53 -0.47
CA LEU A 290 27.90 -14.24 0.11
C LEU A 290 27.39 -14.41 1.54
N ASN A 291 27.94 -13.64 2.48
CA ASN A 291 27.48 -13.65 3.87
C ASN A 291 26.13 -12.93 4.00
N MET A 292 25.12 -13.63 4.53
CA MET A 292 23.75 -13.11 4.60
C MET A 292 23.44 -12.27 5.85
N ASN A 293 24.36 -12.16 6.81
CA ASN A 293 24.08 -11.53 8.10
C ASN A 293 23.56 -10.09 7.96
N SER A 294 24.03 -9.32 6.97
CA SER A 294 23.57 -7.96 6.69
C SER A 294 22.26 -7.88 5.90
N SER A 295 21.88 -8.97 5.23
CA SER A 295 20.65 -9.04 4.42
C SER A 295 19.40 -9.40 5.22
N LEU A 296 19.58 -10.10 6.36
CA LEU A 296 18.50 -10.67 7.17
C LEU A 296 17.88 -9.61 8.10
N ASN A 297 16.95 -8.83 7.56
CA ASN A 297 16.35 -7.72 8.29
C ASN A 297 14.82 -7.84 8.35
N THR A 298 14.29 -7.78 9.56
CA THR A 298 12.91 -7.37 9.82
C THR A 298 12.90 -5.90 10.24
N VAL A 299 11.81 -5.21 9.93
CA VAL A 299 11.74 -3.75 10.04
C VAL A 299 10.81 -3.39 11.18
N ALA A 300 11.25 -2.51 12.08
CA ALA A 300 10.37 -2.02 13.15
C ALA A 300 9.30 -1.05 12.60
N LEU A 301 8.20 -0.87 13.34
CA LEU A 301 7.22 0.17 13.03
C LEU A 301 7.88 1.56 12.93
N GLY A 302 7.44 2.38 11.98
CA GLY A 302 7.96 3.73 11.74
C GLY A 302 9.30 3.81 11.01
N VAL A 303 9.99 2.67 10.78
CA VAL A 303 11.27 2.64 10.05
C VAL A 303 11.02 2.47 8.55
N LYS A 304 11.72 3.27 7.74
CA LYS A 304 11.72 3.14 6.27
C LYS A 304 12.57 1.93 5.85
N GLN A 305 12.03 1.14 4.94
CA GLN A 305 12.70 0.02 4.28
C GLN A 305 12.77 0.30 2.79
N SER A 306 13.96 0.17 2.19
CA SER A 306 14.10 0.27 0.74
C SER A 306 13.26 -0.80 0.05
N TYR A 307 12.47 -0.37 -0.93
CA TYR A 307 11.67 -1.26 -1.75
C TYR A 307 12.57 -2.08 -2.68
N ALA A 308 12.20 -3.32 -2.92
CA ALA A 308 12.98 -4.21 -3.78
C ALA A 308 12.68 -4.01 -5.27
N GLY A 309 13.62 -4.37 -6.16
CA GLY A 309 13.32 -4.43 -7.60
C GLY A 309 13.21 -3.07 -8.27
N GLN A 310 13.86 -2.05 -7.71
CA GLN A 310 13.90 -0.70 -8.25
C GLN A 310 14.86 -0.59 -9.44
N GLN A 311 14.52 0.28 -10.39
CA GLN A 311 15.41 0.66 -11.49
C GLN A 311 16.43 1.70 -11.03
N ASP A 312 17.53 1.85 -11.79
CA ASP A 312 18.53 2.88 -11.52
C ASP A 312 17.89 4.29 -11.45
N GLY A 313 18.09 4.97 -10.32
CA GLY A 313 17.57 6.32 -10.06
C GLY A 313 16.25 6.36 -9.29
N GLU A 314 15.51 5.25 -9.22
CA GLU A 314 14.38 5.11 -8.29
C GLU A 314 14.90 5.01 -6.85
N ASN A 315 14.14 5.57 -5.91
CA ASN A 315 14.41 5.41 -4.47
C ASN A 315 13.09 5.35 -3.69
N VAL A 316 12.35 4.27 -3.91
CA VAL A 316 11.10 3.96 -3.26
C VAL A 316 11.36 3.30 -1.90
N THR A 317 10.68 3.77 -0.85
CA THR A 317 10.74 3.19 0.48
C THR A 317 9.34 2.83 0.99
N ALA A 318 9.22 1.70 1.68
CA ALA A 318 8.02 1.30 2.40
C ALA A 318 8.21 1.55 3.90
N LYS A 319 7.17 2.06 4.57
CA LYS A 319 7.16 2.31 6.01
C LYS A 319 5.80 1.95 6.56
N VAL A 320 5.73 1.11 7.60
CA VAL A 320 4.49 1.01 8.39
C VAL A 320 4.41 2.25 9.28
N SER A 321 3.51 3.18 8.96
CA SER A 321 3.36 4.44 9.71
C SER A 321 2.58 4.25 11.01
N SER A 322 1.61 3.32 11.02
CA SER A 322 0.89 2.94 12.24
C SER A 322 0.40 1.49 12.16
N SER A 323 0.23 0.89 13.34
CA SER A 323 -0.53 -0.35 13.49
C SER A 323 -1.38 -0.24 14.75
N THR A 324 -2.69 -0.36 14.60
CA THR A 324 -3.67 -0.27 15.68
C THR A 324 -4.45 -1.57 15.77
N TYR A 325 -4.81 -2.02 16.97
CA TYR A 325 -5.61 -3.23 17.13
C TYR A 325 -6.73 -3.06 18.14
N SER A 326 -7.83 -3.80 18.00
CA SER A 326 -8.91 -3.88 19.00
C SER A 326 -9.25 -5.34 19.26
N ILE A 327 -9.40 -5.70 20.53
CA ILE A 327 -9.87 -7.04 20.91
C ILE A 327 -11.39 -7.03 20.90
N GLN A 328 -12.00 -7.91 20.11
CA GLN A 328 -13.44 -8.09 19.98
C GLN A 328 -13.82 -9.55 20.25
N ALA A 329 -15.12 -9.84 20.31
CA ALA A 329 -15.62 -11.18 20.63
C ALA A 329 -15.24 -12.25 19.59
N ASP A 330 -15.03 -11.85 18.34
CA ASP A 330 -14.69 -12.70 17.19
C ASP A 330 -13.18 -12.79 16.90
N GLY A 331 -12.36 -11.93 17.53
CA GLY A 331 -10.91 -11.95 17.33
C GLY A 331 -10.21 -10.64 17.69
N VAL A 332 -8.94 -10.55 17.30
CA VAL A 332 -8.16 -9.32 17.39
C VAL A 332 -8.17 -8.66 16.02
N HIS A 333 -8.96 -7.60 15.87
CA HIS A 333 -8.98 -6.80 14.65
C HIS A 333 -7.75 -5.92 14.63
N ILE A 334 -6.96 -6.01 13.57
CA ILE A 334 -5.75 -5.22 13.39
C ILE A 334 -5.85 -4.41 12.11
N GLN A 335 -5.44 -3.16 12.20
CA GLN A 335 -5.24 -2.25 11.08
C GLN A 335 -3.77 -1.87 11.01
N THR A 336 -3.20 -1.89 9.82
CA THR A 336 -1.85 -1.42 9.57
C THR A 336 -1.83 -0.46 8.38
N VAL A 337 -1.25 0.72 8.59
CA VAL A 337 -1.08 1.74 7.56
C VAL A 337 0.34 1.70 7.04
N VAL A 338 0.48 1.53 5.73
CA VAL A 338 1.77 1.41 5.03
C VAL A 338 1.91 2.56 4.06
N GLU A 339 2.96 3.35 4.22
CA GLU A 339 3.34 4.42 3.31
C GLU A 339 4.42 3.93 2.36
N LEU A 340 4.17 4.07 1.07
CA LEU A 340 5.15 3.89 0.01
C LEU A 340 5.56 5.26 -0.51
N SER A 341 6.80 5.66 -0.28
CA SER A 341 7.31 7.00 -0.63
C SER A 341 8.37 6.91 -1.70
N ASN A 342 8.31 7.78 -2.71
CA ASN A 342 9.39 7.92 -3.68
C ASN A 342 10.36 9.01 -3.20
N ASP A 343 11.40 8.62 -2.49
CA ASP A 343 12.46 9.51 -2.00
C ASP A 343 13.46 9.88 -3.11
N GLY A 344 13.28 9.38 -4.34
CA GLY A 344 14.15 9.62 -5.49
C GLY A 344 13.91 10.95 -6.20
N GLU A 345 14.52 11.07 -7.38
CA GLU A 345 14.39 12.24 -8.27
C GLU A 345 13.64 11.92 -9.57
N VAL A 346 13.34 10.64 -9.82
CA VAL A 346 12.57 10.17 -10.98
C VAL A 346 11.23 9.61 -10.55
N VAL A 347 10.26 9.55 -11.48
CA VAL A 347 8.95 8.93 -11.24
C VAL A 347 9.11 7.41 -11.10
N ALA A 348 8.39 6.80 -10.16
CA ALA A 348 8.39 5.35 -9.94
C ALA A 348 6.98 4.76 -10.10
N PRO A 349 6.82 3.52 -10.59
CA PRO A 349 5.51 2.86 -10.68
C PRO A 349 4.95 2.51 -9.29
N ILE A 350 3.63 2.60 -9.14
CA ILE A 350 2.92 2.14 -7.92
C ILE A 350 2.72 0.62 -8.03
N PRO A 351 3.27 -0.19 -7.11
CA PRO A 351 3.07 -1.62 -7.11
C PRO A 351 1.69 -2.00 -6.56
N THR A 352 1.16 -3.11 -7.06
CA THR A 352 0.00 -3.77 -6.45
C THR A 352 0.48 -4.57 -5.23
N LEU A 353 0.18 -4.06 -4.03
CA LEU A 353 0.57 -4.69 -2.77
C LEU A 353 -0.58 -5.51 -2.16
N ALA A 354 -0.23 -6.63 -1.55
CA ALA A 354 -1.05 -7.38 -0.60
C ALA A 354 -0.27 -7.54 0.70
N ALA A 355 -0.94 -7.87 1.80
CA ALA A 355 -0.29 -8.15 3.06
C ALA A 355 -0.68 -9.52 3.61
N SER A 356 0.16 -10.09 4.46
CA SER A 356 -0.21 -11.20 5.33
C SER A 356 0.31 -10.96 6.75
N TYR A 357 -0.60 -11.03 7.71
CA TYR A 357 -0.29 -11.02 9.13
C TYR A 357 0.13 -12.42 9.53
N GLN A 358 1.40 -12.62 9.86
CA GLN A 358 1.92 -13.90 10.34
C GLN A 358 2.06 -13.86 11.85
N PHE A 359 1.59 -14.91 12.51
CA PHE A 359 1.54 -14.97 13.96
C PHE A 359 1.68 -16.40 14.46
N GLY A 360 2.11 -16.50 15.72
CA GLY A 360 2.30 -17.76 16.40
C GLY A 360 3.47 -18.58 15.85
N ASP A 361 3.76 -19.63 16.60
CA ASP A 361 4.90 -20.49 16.37
C ASP A 361 4.72 -21.48 15.20
N SER A 362 3.49 -21.69 14.76
CA SER A 362 3.11 -22.59 13.66
C SER A 362 3.25 -21.96 12.28
N GLY A 363 3.57 -20.66 12.20
CA GLY A 363 3.60 -19.94 10.94
C GLY A 363 2.23 -19.70 10.33
N SER A 364 1.21 -19.56 11.19
CA SER A 364 -0.14 -19.21 10.78
C SER A 364 -0.16 -17.81 10.18
N SER A 365 -1.06 -17.57 9.22
CA SER A 365 -1.18 -16.28 8.57
C SER A 365 -2.61 -15.94 8.17
N VAL A 366 -2.97 -14.66 8.25
CA VAL A 366 -4.21 -14.10 7.67
C VAL A 366 -3.81 -13.10 6.59
N SER A 367 -4.36 -13.25 5.38
CA SER A 367 -4.09 -12.33 4.26
C SER A 367 -4.98 -11.10 4.33
N SER A 368 -4.48 -9.98 3.82
CA SER A 368 -5.20 -8.73 3.69
C SER A 368 -4.93 -8.07 2.35
N THR A 369 -5.94 -7.40 1.80
CA THR A 369 -5.80 -6.62 0.57
C THR A 369 -6.31 -5.21 0.76
N ASP A 370 -5.66 -4.29 0.06
CA ASP A 370 -6.08 -2.91 -0.06
C ASP A 370 -6.85 -2.74 -1.37
N ASN A 371 -8.06 -2.19 -1.28
CA ASN A 371 -8.97 -2.02 -2.42
C ASN A 371 -9.06 -0.57 -2.90
N SER A 372 -8.26 0.34 -2.35
CA SER A 372 -8.29 1.75 -2.74
C SER A 372 -7.67 1.97 -4.13
N THR A 373 -8.30 2.85 -4.90
CA THR A 373 -7.84 3.23 -6.23
C THR A 373 -6.69 4.23 -6.13
N ARG A 374 -5.62 4.00 -6.89
CA ARG A 374 -4.42 4.86 -6.92
C ARG A 374 -4.03 5.18 -8.35
N ASN A 375 -3.22 6.23 -8.50
CA ASN A 375 -2.50 6.48 -9.74
C ASN A 375 -1.56 5.31 -10.05
N GLY A 376 -1.15 5.15 -11.31
CA GLY A 376 -0.18 4.11 -11.69
C GLY A 376 1.26 4.42 -11.29
N PHE A 377 1.54 5.63 -10.81
CA PHE A 377 2.88 6.16 -10.57
C PHE A 377 2.93 7.09 -9.35
N ILE A 378 4.08 7.15 -8.68
CA ILE A 378 4.44 8.08 -7.60
C ILE A 378 5.48 9.06 -8.14
N ALA A 379 5.18 10.35 -8.14
CA ALA A 379 6.13 11.39 -8.51
C ALA A 379 7.28 11.51 -7.49
N PRO A 380 8.41 12.17 -7.83
CA PRO A 380 9.46 12.45 -6.86
C PRO A 380 8.92 13.14 -5.61
N LYS A 381 9.32 12.64 -4.43
CA LYS A 381 8.91 13.08 -3.09
C LYS A 381 7.41 12.91 -2.77
N GLU A 382 6.67 12.19 -3.59
CA GLU A 382 5.27 11.85 -3.31
C GLU A 382 5.19 10.55 -2.49
N THR A 383 4.08 10.38 -1.77
CA THR A 383 3.77 9.20 -0.96
C THR A 383 2.39 8.65 -1.33
N ALA A 384 2.31 7.34 -1.52
CA ALA A 384 1.08 6.59 -1.60
C ALA A 384 0.84 5.82 -0.29
N THR A 385 -0.37 5.82 0.23
CA THR A 385 -0.73 5.11 1.47
C THR A 385 -1.53 3.86 1.16
N TYR A 386 -1.25 2.78 1.87
CA TYR A 386 -1.98 1.51 1.86
C TYR A 386 -2.53 1.19 3.25
N TYR A 387 -3.68 0.56 3.28
CA TYR A 387 -4.43 0.15 4.44
C TYR A 387 -4.62 -1.36 4.35
N PHE A 388 -4.07 -2.06 5.34
CA PHE A 388 -4.28 -3.48 5.50
C PHE A 388 -5.05 -3.70 6.80
N ASN A 389 -6.06 -4.55 6.74
CA ASN A 389 -6.88 -4.93 7.88
C ASN A 389 -7.08 -6.44 7.89
N ALA A 390 -7.12 -7.02 9.09
CA ALA A 390 -7.35 -8.45 9.30
C ALA A 390 -7.94 -8.70 10.68
N THR A 391 -8.64 -9.83 10.84
CA THR A 391 -9.06 -10.34 12.15
C THR A 391 -8.18 -11.53 12.50
N LEU A 392 -7.29 -11.35 13.47
CA LEU A 392 -6.48 -12.44 14.02
C LEU A 392 -7.33 -13.29 14.97
N PRO A 393 -7.08 -14.61 15.08
CA PRO A 393 -7.78 -15.45 16.04
C PRO A 393 -7.66 -14.94 17.49
N THR A 394 -8.65 -15.28 18.32
CA THR A 394 -8.63 -14.92 19.75
C THR A 394 -7.39 -15.49 20.45
N GLY A 395 -6.81 -14.71 21.38
CA GLY A 395 -5.62 -15.09 22.13
C GLY A 395 -4.27 -14.84 21.44
N ILE A 396 -4.26 -14.34 20.20
CA ILE A 396 -3.04 -13.89 19.53
C ILE A 396 -2.62 -12.52 20.07
N ASP A 397 -1.36 -12.39 20.49
CA ASP A 397 -0.77 -11.08 20.80
C ASP A 397 -0.41 -10.34 19.49
N PRO A 398 -1.06 -9.21 19.17
CA PRO A 398 -0.76 -8.45 17.95
C PRO A 398 0.66 -7.87 17.95
N ASN A 399 1.28 -7.65 19.11
CA ASN A 399 2.67 -7.16 19.20
C ASN A 399 3.71 -8.24 18.87
N ALA A 400 3.32 -9.52 18.89
CA ALA A 400 4.15 -10.64 18.48
C ALA A 400 3.95 -11.01 16.99
N ALA A 401 2.96 -10.40 16.32
CA ALA A 401 2.71 -10.62 14.91
C ALA A 401 3.68 -9.82 14.01
N GLN A 402 3.80 -10.26 12.77
CA GLN A 402 4.55 -9.57 11.73
C GLN A 402 3.67 -9.35 10.49
N LEU A 403 3.83 -8.21 9.85
CA LEU A 403 3.21 -7.90 8.56
C LEU A 403 4.21 -8.22 7.45
N VAL A 404 3.87 -9.18 6.60
CA VAL A 404 4.61 -9.43 5.36
C VAL A 404 3.91 -8.69 4.22
N LEU A 405 4.63 -7.78 3.56
CA LEU A 405 4.15 -7.12 2.36
C LEU A 405 4.55 -7.91 1.12
N TRP A 406 3.58 -8.20 0.28
CA TRP A 406 3.71 -8.94 -0.96
C TRP A 406 3.46 -8.02 -2.14
N GLN A 407 4.36 -8.01 -3.10
CA GLN A 407 4.10 -7.48 -4.42
C GLN A 407 3.45 -8.57 -5.28
N ARG A 408 2.34 -8.23 -5.94
CA ARG A 408 1.74 -9.10 -6.96
C ARG A 408 2.43 -8.83 -8.30
N ALA A 409 2.74 -9.89 -9.04
CA ALA A 409 3.15 -9.76 -10.43
C ALA A 409 2.09 -8.93 -11.18
N SER A 410 2.53 -7.82 -11.80
CA SER A 410 1.67 -7.08 -12.71
C SER A 410 1.28 -8.02 -13.83
N ALA A 411 -0.02 -8.23 -14.05
CA ALA A 411 -0.48 -8.93 -15.23
C ALA A 411 0.07 -8.17 -16.43
N SER A 412 1.08 -8.72 -17.10
CA SER A 412 1.58 -8.15 -18.34
C SER A 412 0.38 -8.11 -19.27
N THR A 413 -0.06 -6.91 -19.60
CA THR A 413 -1.11 -6.73 -20.62
C THR A 413 -0.41 -7.00 -21.95
N GLY A 414 -0.22 -8.28 -22.25
CA GLY A 414 0.17 -8.75 -23.56
C GLY A 414 -0.93 -8.33 -24.51
N SER A 415 -0.72 -7.21 -25.20
CA SER A 415 -1.47 -6.82 -26.38
C SER A 415 -1.19 -7.85 -27.49
N THR A 416 -1.78 -9.03 -27.38
CA THR A 416 -1.96 -9.92 -28.52
C THR A 416 -3.17 -9.42 -29.30
N SER A 417 -2.90 -8.54 -30.25
CA SER A 417 -3.79 -8.32 -31.40
C SER A 417 -3.87 -9.63 -32.20
N GLY A 418 -4.76 -10.53 -31.78
CA GLY A 418 -5.12 -11.75 -32.48
C GLY A 418 -6.49 -11.59 -33.12
N SER A 419 -6.53 -11.16 -34.37
CA SER A 419 -7.70 -11.28 -35.24
C SER A 419 -8.05 -12.76 -35.39
N GLY A 420 -9.12 -13.21 -34.71
CA GLY A 420 -9.58 -14.60 -34.70
C GLY A 420 -11.09 -14.68 -34.90
N THR A 421 -11.46 -15.18 -36.07
CA THR A 421 -12.78 -15.23 -36.69
C THR A 421 -13.85 -15.95 -35.85
N THR A 422 -15.06 -15.39 -35.89
CA THR A 422 -16.34 -15.94 -35.47
C THR A 422 -16.62 -17.36 -35.98
N THR A 423 -17.05 -18.26 -35.09
CA THR A 423 -18.02 -19.33 -35.40
C THR A 423 -18.78 -19.67 -34.12
N GLY A 424 -20.11 -19.46 -34.16
CA GLY A 424 -20.98 -19.65 -33.02
C GLY A 424 -21.33 -21.11 -32.76
N THR A 425 -21.66 -21.42 -31.52
CA THR A 425 -22.60 -22.51 -31.19
C THR A 425 -23.32 -22.17 -29.90
N THR A 426 -24.63 -22.11 -30.00
CA THR A 426 -25.63 -21.89 -28.95
C THR A 426 -25.72 -23.12 -28.05
N GLY A 427 -25.75 -22.93 -26.73
CA GLY A 427 -25.92 -24.01 -25.76
C GLY A 427 -26.27 -23.50 -24.37
N THR A 428 -27.52 -23.08 -24.19
CA THR A 428 -28.19 -22.83 -22.91
C THR A 428 -28.33 -24.10 -22.08
N THR A 429 -27.84 -24.09 -20.84
CA THR A 429 -28.50 -24.75 -19.69
C THR A 429 -27.96 -24.16 -18.39
N GLY A 430 -28.87 -23.70 -17.54
CA GLY A 430 -28.58 -23.11 -16.24
C GLY A 430 -28.16 -24.16 -15.20
N ALA A 431 -27.27 -23.74 -14.32
CA ALA A 431 -27.03 -24.37 -13.03
C ALA A 431 -26.70 -23.27 -12.02
N THR A 432 -27.67 -23.02 -11.13
CA THR A 432 -27.54 -22.18 -9.95
C THR A 432 -26.60 -22.88 -8.97
N GLY A 433 -25.37 -22.39 -8.84
CA GLY A 433 -24.37 -22.90 -7.93
C GLY A 433 -23.86 -21.78 -7.02
N THR A 434 -24.39 -21.74 -5.80
CA THR A 434 -23.92 -20.93 -4.68
C THR A 434 -22.43 -21.21 -4.46
N THR A 435 -21.57 -20.26 -4.83
CA THR A 435 -20.12 -20.37 -4.60
C THR A 435 -19.81 -19.70 -3.28
N GLY A 436 -19.68 -20.51 -2.22
CA GLY A 436 -19.00 -20.10 -1.00
C GLY A 436 -17.53 -19.83 -1.33
N THR A 437 -17.16 -18.57 -1.39
CA THR A 437 -15.78 -18.11 -1.47
C THR A 437 -15.10 -18.30 -0.12
N THR A 438 -14.60 -19.49 0.13
CA THR A 438 -13.45 -19.69 1.01
C THR A 438 -12.23 -19.82 0.10
N GLY A 439 -11.72 -18.67 -0.34
CA GLY A 439 -10.59 -18.59 -1.24
C GLY A 439 -9.29 -18.93 -0.50
N THR A 440 -8.86 -20.18 -0.56
CA THR A 440 -7.45 -20.54 -0.39
C THR A 440 -6.69 -20.00 -1.60
N THR A 441 -6.30 -18.73 -1.54
CA THR A 441 -5.43 -18.08 -2.53
C THR A 441 -4.03 -18.68 -2.45
N GLY A 442 -3.70 -19.56 -3.39
CA GLY A 442 -2.32 -19.97 -3.64
C GLY A 442 -1.46 -18.77 -4.06
N THR A 443 -0.26 -18.67 -3.49
CA THR A 443 0.72 -17.58 -3.64
C THR A 443 1.50 -17.60 -4.97
N THR A 444 0.98 -18.26 -6.01
CA THR A 444 1.68 -18.33 -7.31
C THR A 444 1.77 -16.95 -7.94
N GLY A 445 2.98 -16.37 -7.97
CA GLY A 445 3.26 -15.05 -8.57
C GLY A 445 3.35 -13.87 -7.61
N GLN A 446 3.53 -14.10 -6.31
CA GLN A 446 3.75 -13.06 -5.30
C GLN A 446 5.17 -13.12 -4.72
N GLN A 447 5.75 -11.95 -4.41
CA GLN A 447 7.08 -11.85 -3.83
C GLN A 447 7.06 -10.94 -2.60
N PRO A 448 7.71 -11.32 -1.49
CA PRO A 448 7.74 -10.47 -0.32
C PRO A 448 8.73 -9.32 -0.57
N VAL A 449 8.25 -8.10 -0.35
CA VAL A 449 9.02 -6.86 -0.53
C VAL A 449 9.48 -6.26 0.78
N ALA A 450 8.84 -6.61 1.90
CA ALA A 450 9.26 -6.22 3.24
C ALA A 450 8.55 -7.07 4.30
N VAL A 451 9.18 -7.22 5.47
CA VAL A 451 8.56 -7.79 6.68
C VAL A 451 8.72 -6.80 7.82
N PHE A 452 7.58 -6.36 8.37
CA PHE A 452 7.52 -5.43 9.49
C PHE A 452 7.12 -6.15 10.77
N LEU A 453 7.84 -5.92 11.86
CA LEU A 453 7.43 -6.33 13.19
C LEU A 453 6.31 -5.40 13.66
N LEU A 454 5.22 -5.97 14.17
CA LEU A 454 4.10 -5.18 14.71
C LEU A 454 4.28 -4.87 16.21
N LYS A 455 5.48 -5.09 16.74
CA LYS A 455 5.87 -4.69 18.09
C LYS A 455 5.77 -3.16 18.22
N GLY A 456 4.95 -2.71 19.17
CA GLY A 456 4.60 -1.30 19.34
C GLY A 456 3.26 -0.92 18.70
N ALA A 457 2.50 -1.90 18.18
CA ALA A 457 1.12 -1.67 17.79
C ALA A 457 0.31 -1.19 19.01
N SER A 458 -0.51 -0.17 18.82
CA SER A 458 -1.30 0.42 19.89
C SER A 458 -2.68 -0.20 19.95
N GLU A 459 -3.12 -0.60 21.14
CA GLU A 459 -4.51 -0.96 21.37
C GLU A 459 -5.39 0.27 21.15
N ALA A 460 -6.37 0.14 20.26
CA ALA A 460 -7.48 1.06 20.16
C ALA A 460 -8.15 1.09 21.53
N GLN A 461 -7.99 2.21 22.22
CA GLN A 461 -8.68 2.46 23.47
C GLN A 461 -10.19 2.34 23.25
N ASN A 462 -10.95 1.98 24.29
CA ASN A 462 -12.40 1.91 24.20
C ASN A 462 -12.92 3.19 23.53
N GLY A 463 -13.67 3.03 22.43
CA GLY A 463 -14.17 4.16 21.65
C GLY A 463 -14.92 5.16 22.53
N PHE A 464 -15.55 4.71 23.62
CA PHE A 464 -16.22 5.58 24.59
C PHE A 464 -15.29 6.55 25.33
N THR A 465 -14.10 6.12 25.77
CA THR A 465 -13.19 6.96 26.56
C THR A 465 -12.30 7.86 25.71
N THR A 466 -12.18 7.56 24.42
CA THR A 466 -11.40 8.35 23.45
C THR A 466 -12.25 9.16 22.49
N ALA A 467 -13.57 9.01 22.58
CA ALA A 467 -14.51 9.79 21.81
C ALA A 467 -14.33 11.29 22.06
N VAL A 468 -14.23 12.05 20.97
CA VAL A 468 -14.22 13.51 21.05
C VAL A 468 -15.65 14.00 21.29
N ASP A 469 -15.85 14.89 22.26
CA ASP A 469 -17.15 15.51 22.49
C ASP A 469 -17.70 16.10 21.19
N TYR A 470 -18.93 15.71 20.82
CA TYR A 470 -19.54 16.12 19.57
C TYR A 470 -20.84 16.88 19.82
N GLU A 471 -20.93 18.05 19.19
CA GLU A 471 -22.13 18.86 19.17
C GLU A 471 -22.97 18.50 17.93
N LEU A 472 -24.24 18.13 18.15
CA LEU A 472 -25.16 17.78 17.07
C LEU A 472 -25.25 18.90 16.01
N GLY A 473 -25.23 18.49 14.75
CA GLY A 473 -25.23 19.37 13.59
C GLY A 473 -23.85 19.90 13.17
N THR A 474 -22.79 19.74 13.96
CA THR A 474 -21.44 20.13 13.56
C THR A 474 -20.81 19.15 12.57
N LYS A 475 -19.75 19.55 11.87
CA LYS A 475 -19.07 18.67 10.91
C LYS A 475 -18.30 17.58 11.66
N LEU A 476 -18.54 16.31 11.30
CA LEU A 476 -17.70 15.19 11.73
C LEU A 476 -16.31 15.32 11.07
N ALA A 477 -15.27 15.39 11.90
CA ALA A 477 -13.88 15.49 11.45
C ALA A 477 -13.36 14.13 10.96
N LEU A 478 -13.86 13.67 9.80
CA LEU A 478 -13.47 12.41 9.16
C LEU A 478 -12.26 12.61 8.24
N GLY A 479 -11.41 11.60 8.12
CA GLY A 479 -10.25 11.62 7.22
C GLY A 479 -10.65 11.77 5.74
N SER A 480 -9.83 12.49 4.97
CA SER A 480 -10.06 12.73 3.52
C SER A 480 -10.03 11.48 2.65
N SER A 481 -9.48 10.38 3.17
CA SER A 481 -9.52 9.05 2.54
C SER A 481 -10.91 8.42 2.59
N VAL A 482 -11.73 8.79 3.58
CA VAL A 482 -13.05 8.20 3.84
C VAL A 482 -14.16 9.05 3.21
N VAL A 483 -14.02 10.37 3.30
CA VAL A 483 -14.99 11.33 2.76
C VAL A 483 -14.28 12.32 1.85
N ASN A 484 -14.84 12.56 0.66
CA ASN A 484 -14.31 13.57 -0.26
C ASN A 484 -14.18 14.92 0.47
N PRO A 485 -13.06 15.65 0.36
CA PRO A 485 -12.87 16.92 1.07
C PRO A 485 -13.94 17.99 0.83
N ASN A 486 -14.68 17.90 -0.29
CA ASN A 486 -15.79 18.79 -0.62
C ASN A 486 -17.15 18.31 -0.09
N LEU A 487 -17.19 17.20 0.64
CA LEU A 487 -18.38 16.70 1.33
C LEU A 487 -18.23 16.95 2.83
N ASP A 488 -19.25 17.56 3.42
CA ASP A 488 -19.39 17.64 4.87
C ASP A 488 -20.41 16.61 5.34
N VAL A 489 -20.08 15.87 6.40
CA VAL A 489 -20.98 14.91 7.04
C VAL A 489 -21.22 15.36 8.48
N SER A 490 -22.47 15.42 8.89
CA SER A 490 -22.88 15.84 10.23
C SER A 490 -23.97 14.91 10.76
N LEU A 491 -23.82 14.39 11.97
CA LEU A 491 -24.93 13.82 12.72
C LEU A 491 -25.82 14.96 13.23
N ILE A 492 -27.07 14.99 12.79
CA ILE A 492 -28.02 16.08 13.04
C ILE A 492 -29.16 15.67 13.97
N GLU A 493 -29.44 14.38 14.07
CA GLU A 493 -30.52 13.85 14.87
C GLU A 493 -30.15 12.44 15.36
N LEU A 494 -30.42 12.14 16.63
CA LEU A 494 -30.23 10.83 17.25
C LEU A 494 -31.30 10.62 18.34
N HIS A 495 -32.34 9.86 18.03
CA HIS A 495 -33.43 9.56 18.97
C HIS A 495 -33.63 8.06 19.16
N ALA A 496 -34.07 7.66 20.35
CA ALA A 496 -34.58 6.32 20.59
C ALA A 496 -36.05 6.23 20.16
N HIS A 497 -36.37 5.20 19.38
CA HIS A 497 -37.71 4.82 18.97
C HIS A 497 -38.09 3.54 19.71
N GLU A 498 -39.37 3.42 20.03
CA GLU A 498 -39.94 2.24 20.66
C GLU A 498 -40.44 1.27 19.59
N ASN A 499 -40.38 -0.02 19.94
CA ASN A 499 -40.96 -1.10 19.17
C ASN A 499 -41.66 -2.06 20.14
N ASP A 500 -42.92 -1.72 20.46
CA ASP A 500 -43.75 -2.40 21.46
C ASP A 500 -43.92 -3.89 21.18
N ASP A 501 -43.83 -4.29 19.91
CA ASP A 501 -44.05 -5.67 19.47
C ASP A 501 -42.83 -6.58 19.67
N LEU A 502 -41.61 -6.02 19.69
CA LEU A 502 -40.37 -6.81 19.59
C LEU A 502 -39.47 -6.74 20.82
N GLY A 503 -39.81 -5.93 21.82
CA GLY A 503 -39.13 -5.93 23.12
C GLY A 503 -37.70 -5.39 23.06
N TYR A 504 -37.38 -4.52 22.10
CA TYR A 504 -36.12 -3.77 21.98
C TYR A 504 -36.40 -2.31 21.59
N LYS A 505 -35.47 -1.41 21.91
CA LYS A 505 -35.50 -0.02 21.42
C LYS A 505 -34.68 0.08 20.15
N THR A 506 -35.05 0.99 19.26
CA THR A 506 -34.29 1.27 18.04
C THR A 506 -33.79 2.70 18.08
N ALA A 507 -32.49 2.94 18.20
CA ALA A 507 -31.98 4.29 17.98
C ALA A 507 -31.95 4.58 16.48
N ILE A 508 -32.39 5.78 16.10
CA ILE A 508 -32.33 6.29 14.74
C ILE A 508 -31.40 7.50 14.73
N ALA A 509 -30.31 7.39 13.97
CA ALA A 509 -29.45 8.52 13.64
C ALA A 509 -29.77 9.04 12.25
N LYS A 510 -29.88 10.36 12.08
CA LYS A 510 -29.92 11.01 10.76
C LYS A 510 -28.63 11.79 10.54
N TYR A 511 -28.05 11.62 9.37
CA TYR A 511 -26.85 12.31 8.92
C TYR A 511 -27.19 13.25 7.79
N LYS A 512 -26.70 14.49 7.88
CA LYS A 512 -26.71 15.46 6.80
C LYS A 512 -25.39 15.38 6.05
N ILE A 513 -25.46 15.18 4.74
CA ILE A 513 -24.30 15.17 3.85
C ILE A 513 -24.43 16.34 2.88
N THR A 514 -23.50 17.30 2.94
CA THR A 514 -23.55 18.54 2.12
C THR A 514 -22.45 18.54 1.09
N ASN A 515 -22.79 18.81 -0.18
CA ASN A 515 -21.81 18.98 -1.25
C ASN A 515 -21.42 20.46 -1.40
N ASN A 516 -20.27 20.82 -0.85
CA ASN A 516 -19.68 22.16 -0.94
C ASN A 516 -18.85 22.35 -2.23
N GLY A 517 -18.72 21.32 -3.06
CA GLY A 517 -17.98 21.36 -4.32
C GLY A 517 -18.78 21.97 -5.47
N THR A 518 -18.13 22.03 -6.64
CA THR A 518 -18.73 22.57 -7.88
C THR A 518 -19.20 21.48 -8.85
N SER A 519 -19.01 20.21 -8.50
CA SER A 519 -19.41 19.05 -9.32
C SER A 519 -20.24 18.06 -8.52
N THR A 520 -20.99 17.20 -9.20
CA THR A 520 -21.73 16.11 -8.57
C THR A 520 -20.74 15.12 -7.93
N LEU A 521 -20.96 14.77 -6.68
CA LEU A 521 -20.11 13.86 -5.91
C LEU A 521 -20.89 12.61 -5.53
N GLY A 522 -20.20 11.47 -5.40
CA GLY A 522 -20.78 10.25 -4.86
C GLY A 522 -21.03 10.40 -3.35
N LEU A 523 -22.16 9.87 -2.86
CA LEU A 523 -22.43 9.83 -1.42
C LEU A 523 -21.56 8.75 -0.75
N PRO A 524 -20.94 9.04 0.41
CA PRO A 524 -20.15 8.06 1.14
C PRO A 524 -21.08 6.99 1.74
N GLU A 525 -20.63 5.73 1.68
CA GLU A 525 -21.33 4.59 2.29
C GLU A 525 -20.69 4.27 3.64
N LEU A 526 -20.82 5.20 4.58
CA LEU A 526 -20.22 5.06 5.90
C LEU A 526 -20.81 3.83 6.61
N GLN A 527 -19.96 3.05 7.28
CA GLN A 527 -20.42 2.17 8.36
C GLN A 527 -20.25 2.90 9.68
N ASN A 528 -21.03 2.53 10.69
CA ASN A 528 -20.87 3.10 12.03
C ASN A 528 -21.50 2.20 13.07
N GLU A 529 -21.15 2.45 14.33
CA GLU A 529 -21.72 1.79 15.50
C GLU A 529 -21.83 2.79 16.66
N LEU A 530 -22.75 2.50 17.58
CA LEU A 530 -22.83 3.16 18.88
C LEU A 530 -22.18 2.25 19.92
N ILE A 531 -21.26 2.79 20.72
CA ILE A 531 -20.58 2.08 21.80
C ILE A 531 -21.04 2.68 23.13
N ASP A 532 -21.58 1.88 24.03
CA ASP A 532 -21.97 2.36 25.36
C ASP A 532 -20.76 2.49 26.32
N ASN A 533 -21.00 3.02 27.52
CA ASN A 533 -19.97 3.17 28.55
C ASN A 533 -19.39 1.84 29.09
N LYS A 534 -20.03 0.70 28.79
CA LYS A 534 -19.57 -0.65 29.11
C LYS A 534 -18.77 -1.28 27.96
N GLY A 535 -18.64 -0.58 26.83
CA GLY A 535 -17.96 -1.07 25.63
C GLY A 535 -18.81 -2.00 24.77
N ASN A 536 -20.12 -2.10 25.00
CA ASN A 536 -21.00 -2.85 24.10
C ASN A 536 -21.20 -2.04 22.81
N ALA A 537 -20.95 -2.65 21.67
CA ALA A 537 -21.13 -2.04 20.36
C ALA A 537 -22.46 -2.44 19.71
N PHE A 538 -23.17 -1.47 19.15
CA PHE A 538 -24.42 -1.62 18.42
C PHE A 538 -24.21 -1.15 16.99
N THR A 539 -24.15 -2.07 16.04
CA THR A 539 -23.88 -1.76 14.64
C THR A 539 -25.06 -1.03 13.98
N GLY A 540 -24.75 0.06 13.27
CA GLY A 540 -25.71 0.85 12.51
C GLY A 540 -26.05 0.21 11.17
N SER A 541 -27.34 0.04 10.91
CA SER A 541 -27.84 -0.38 9.60
C SER A 541 -28.32 0.84 8.83
N ARG A 542 -27.67 1.12 7.69
CA ARG A 542 -28.05 2.21 6.79
C ARG A 542 -29.41 1.90 6.15
N GLN A 543 -30.25 2.92 6.02
CA GLN A 543 -31.52 2.82 5.32
C GLN A 543 -31.35 2.37 3.86
N SER A 544 -32.26 1.51 3.37
CA SER A 544 -32.23 1.00 1.99
C SER A 544 -32.68 2.04 0.97
N ALA A 545 -32.19 1.92 -0.27
CA ALA A 545 -32.56 2.73 -1.45
C ALA A 545 -32.19 4.22 -1.40
N THR A 546 -31.00 4.53 -0.88
CA THR A 546 -30.46 5.91 -0.92
C THR A 546 -30.01 6.32 -2.32
N ALA A 547 -30.04 7.61 -2.61
CA ALA A 547 -29.28 8.16 -3.74
C ALA A 547 -27.79 7.76 -3.64
N THR A 548 -27.13 7.62 -4.79
CA THR A 548 -25.68 7.32 -4.86
C THR A 548 -24.84 8.56 -5.13
N GLN A 549 -25.47 9.68 -5.49
CA GLN A 549 -24.83 10.93 -5.87
C GLN A 549 -25.59 12.13 -5.32
N ILE A 550 -24.87 13.23 -5.12
CA ILE A 550 -25.37 14.51 -4.65
C ILE A 550 -24.82 15.66 -5.50
N THR A 551 -25.72 16.54 -5.95
CA THR A 551 -25.42 17.69 -6.79
C THR A 551 -24.77 18.83 -5.99
N PRO A 552 -24.01 19.73 -6.64
CA PRO A 552 -23.38 20.88 -5.98
C PRO A 552 -24.36 21.73 -5.16
N GLY A 553 -23.93 22.18 -3.99
CA GLY A 553 -24.68 23.08 -3.10
C GLY A 553 -25.94 22.47 -2.50
N SER A 554 -26.13 21.15 -2.63
CA SER A 554 -27.26 20.43 -2.05
C SER A 554 -26.82 19.65 -0.82
N SER A 555 -27.77 19.40 0.08
CA SER A 555 -27.64 18.48 1.20
C SER A 555 -28.48 17.22 0.97
N TYR A 556 -28.11 16.10 1.57
CA TYR A 556 -28.87 14.85 1.52
C TYR A 556 -28.95 14.24 2.93
N VAL A 557 -30.08 13.64 3.28
CA VAL A 557 -30.26 12.95 4.58
C VAL A 557 -30.15 11.44 4.43
N VAL A 558 -29.31 10.84 5.26
CA VAL A 558 -29.18 9.39 5.38
C VAL A 558 -29.52 8.97 6.80
N SER A 559 -30.39 7.97 6.95
CA SER A 559 -30.72 7.42 8.28
C SER A 559 -29.99 6.11 8.54
N TYR A 560 -29.60 5.89 9.79
CA TYR A 560 -29.07 4.64 10.33
C TYR A 560 -29.92 4.20 11.52
N SER A 561 -30.15 2.89 11.63
CA SER A 561 -30.86 2.29 12.76
C SER A 561 -29.94 1.38 13.57
N TYR A 562 -30.01 1.47 14.91
CA TYR A 562 -29.26 0.65 15.85
C TYR A 562 -30.22 -0.08 16.79
N LEU A 563 -30.01 -1.39 16.98
CA LEU A 563 -30.81 -2.19 17.92
C LEU A 563 -30.24 -2.04 19.33
N LEU A 564 -31.03 -1.46 20.24
CA LEU A 564 -30.66 -1.23 21.63
C LEU A 564 -31.47 -2.14 22.57
N PRO A 565 -30.86 -2.65 23.66
CA PRO A 565 -31.56 -3.48 24.64
C PRO A 565 -32.64 -2.68 25.37
N ASN A 566 -33.81 -3.30 25.62
CA ASN A 566 -34.96 -2.67 26.29
C ASN A 566 -34.86 -2.60 27.83
N LYS A 567 -33.69 -2.87 28.42
CA LYS A 567 -33.55 -2.75 29.88
C LYS A 567 -33.65 -1.27 30.25
N GLU A 568 -34.21 -0.99 31.45
CA GLU A 568 -34.19 0.34 32.07
C GLU A 568 -32.89 1.02 31.69
N ALA A 569 -33.01 2.15 30.98
CA ALA A 569 -31.93 2.84 30.30
C ALA A 569 -30.67 2.72 31.14
N ALA A 570 -29.55 2.33 30.52
CA ALA A 570 -28.27 2.61 31.14
C ALA A 570 -28.36 4.04 31.72
N GLU A 571 -27.94 4.26 32.96
CA GLU A 571 -28.08 5.58 33.64
C GLU A 571 -27.45 6.76 32.85
N ASP A 572 -26.86 6.47 31.70
CA ASP A 572 -26.19 7.35 30.76
C ASP A 572 -26.70 7.07 29.33
N ASP A 573 -27.45 8.02 28.76
CA ASP A 573 -27.90 8.03 27.36
C ASP A 573 -26.78 8.46 26.38
N SER A 574 -25.54 8.52 26.87
CA SER A 574 -24.35 8.81 26.06
C SER A 574 -23.79 7.56 25.40
N PHE A 575 -23.31 7.74 24.18
CA PHE A 575 -22.63 6.73 23.37
C PHE A 575 -21.37 7.33 22.73
N ALA A 576 -20.43 6.48 22.35
CA ALA A 576 -19.46 6.82 21.33
C ALA A 576 -19.97 6.35 19.97
N LEU A 577 -20.21 7.30 19.07
CA LEU A 577 -20.41 7.04 17.65
C LEU A 577 -19.04 6.80 17.00
N ASN A 578 -18.77 5.55 16.65
CA ASN A 578 -17.58 5.17 15.90
C ASN A 578 -17.96 5.01 14.42
N VAL A 579 -17.29 5.72 13.52
CA VAL A 579 -17.57 5.73 12.08
C VAL A 579 -16.46 4.99 11.35
N PHE A 580 -16.80 4.15 10.36
CA PHE A 580 -15.85 3.33 9.63
C PHE A 580 -15.88 3.54 8.11
N ASP A 581 -14.75 3.25 7.47
CA ASP A 581 -14.65 3.08 6.02
C ASP A 581 -14.83 1.61 5.62
N ASN A 582 -15.84 1.33 4.79
CA ASN A 582 -16.17 -0.02 4.31
C ASN A 582 -15.62 -0.35 2.91
N LYS A 583 -14.93 0.59 2.24
CA LYS A 583 -14.46 0.41 0.85
C LYS A 583 -12.97 0.17 0.73
N SER A 584 -12.17 0.78 1.59
CA SER A 584 -10.72 0.76 1.42
C SER A 584 -10.06 -0.58 1.73
N VAL A 585 -10.73 -1.49 2.46
CA VAL A 585 -10.15 -2.78 2.88
C VAL A 585 -11.12 -3.96 2.76
N SER A 586 -10.57 -5.16 2.54
CA SER A 586 -11.34 -6.39 2.31
C SER A 586 -11.91 -7.04 3.58
N GLU A 587 -11.29 -6.83 4.74
CA GLU A 587 -11.66 -7.46 6.03
C GLU A 587 -11.27 -6.53 7.17
N GLY A 588 -12.16 -6.27 8.15
CA GLY A 588 -11.90 -5.39 9.30
C GLY A 588 -12.24 -3.91 9.04
N ASN A 589 -12.89 -3.26 10.01
CA ASN A 589 -13.39 -1.89 9.88
C ASN A 589 -12.40 -0.87 10.46
N VAL A 590 -11.99 0.11 9.64
CA VAL A 590 -11.11 1.22 10.05
C VAL A 590 -11.92 2.34 10.65
N SER A 591 -11.66 2.72 11.91
CA SER A 591 -12.30 3.92 12.47
C SER A 591 -11.81 5.16 11.71
N ALA A 592 -12.74 5.86 11.08
CA ALA A 592 -12.58 7.16 10.46
C ALA A 592 -12.70 8.30 11.48
N GLY A 593 -13.23 8.02 12.67
CA GLY A 593 -13.42 8.95 13.77
C GLY A 593 -14.41 8.42 14.81
N THR A 594 -14.19 8.81 16.07
CA THR A 594 -15.04 8.42 17.21
C THR A 594 -15.51 9.66 17.97
N PHE A 595 -16.83 9.78 18.17
CA PHE A 595 -17.49 11.00 18.61
C PHE A 595 -18.43 10.71 19.77
N LYS A 596 -18.39 11.49 20.84
CA LYS A 596 -19.28 11.30 21.99
C LYS A 596 -20.60 11.99 21.68
N VAL A 597 -21.66 11.18 21.61
CA VAL A 597 -23.02 11.60 21.24
C VAL A 597 -23.97 11.17 22.35
N ALA A 598 -25.17 11.75 22.40
CA ALA A 598 -26.20 11.33 23.33
C ALA A 598 -27.55 11.21 22.61
N LEU A 599 -28.42 10.33 23.11
CA LEU A 599 -29.81 10.29 22.65
C LEU A 599 -30.46 11.63 23.00
N GLN A 600 -31.19 12.19 22.04
CA GLN A 600 -31.96 13.40 22.25
C GLN A 600 -33.26 13.08 22.99
N GLU A 601 -33.53 13.85 24.04
CA GLU A 601 -34.83 13.86 24.69
C GLU A 601 -35.86 14.63 23.87
N GLU A 602 -37.13 14.26 24.00
CA GLU A 602 -38.22 15.03 23.42
C GLU A 602 -38.40 16.33 24.21
N GLY A 603 -38.20 17.47 23.53
CA GLY A 603 -38.36 18.77 24.16
C GLY A 603 -39.83 19.05 24.52
N ALA A 604 -40.06 19.71 25.66
CA ALA A 604 -41.41 20.15 26.08
C ALA A 604 -41.99 21.31 25.23
N GLY A 605 -41.39 21.62 24.08
CA GLY A 605 -41.78 22.73 23.23
C GLY A 605 -42.97 22.41 22.31
N ASP A 606 -43.58 23.45 21.75
CA ASP A 606 -44.69 23.28 20.77
C ASP A 606 -44.22 22.90 19.36
N THR A 607 -42.91 22.94 19.13
CA THR A 607 -42.28 22.65 17.83
C THR A 607 -41.66 21.26 17.87
N ILE A 608 -42.08 20.43 16.93
CA ILE A 608 -41.65 19.04 16.74
C ILE A 608 -40.62 19.04 15.63
N ALA A 609 -39.38 18.66 15.95
CA ALA A 609 -38.30 18.57 14.98
C ALA A 609 -38.25 17.17 14.35
N ILE A 610 -38.36 17.08 13.03
CA ILE A 610 -38.26 15.84 12.26
C ILE A 610 -37.39 16.16 11.04
N TYR A 611 -36.07 16.23 11.23
CA TYR A 611 -35.20 16.83 10.24
C TYR A 611 -35.38 16.17 8.85
N PRO A 612 -35.53 16.95 7.75
CA PRO A 612 -35.35 18.42 7.62
C PRO A 612 -36.62 19.26 7.84
N PHE A 613 -37.66 18.68 8.43
CA PHE A 613 -38.91 19.36 8.73
C PHE A 613 -38.96 19.85 10.19
N SER A 614 -39.66 20.95 10.38
CA SER A 614 -40.11 21.41 11.69
C SER A 614 -41.61 21.63 11.63
N LEU A 615 -42.33 21.05 12.58
CA LEU A 615 -43.78 21.05 12.65
C LEU A 615 -44.22 21.76 13.92
N LYS A 616 -45.16 22.70 13.82
CA LYS A 616 -45.83 23.28 14.97
C LYS A 616 -47.32 23.04 14.87
N VAL A 617 -47.92 22.46 15.90
CA VAL A 617 -49.38 22.27 15.96
C VAL A 617 -50.01 23.43 16.72
N ASN A 618 -50.67 24.35 16.00
CA ASN A 618 -51.28 25.54 16.57
C ASN A 618 -52.61 25.24 17.26
N SER A 619 -53.40 24.33 16.69
CA SER A 619 -54.66 23.88 17.28
C SER A 619 -55.02 22.49 16.77
N SER A 620 -55.70 21.70 17.60
CA SER A 620 -56.22 20.38 17.25
C SER A 620 -57.67 20.23 17.71
N ALA A 621 -58.48 19.52 16.93
CA ALA A 621 -59.83 19.12 17.32
C ALA A 621 -60.14 17.73 16.78
N ILE A 622 -60.69 16.86 17.64
CA ILE A 622 -61.17 15.54 17.23
C ILE A 622 -62.68 15.64 17.02
N SER A 623 -63.13 15.18 15.86
CA SER A 623 -64.55 15.10 15.50
C SER A 623 -64.88 13.71 14.97
N TRP A 624 -66.15 13.36 14.95
CA TRP A 624 -66.62 12.11 14.36
C TRP A 624 -67.74 12.37 13.37
N THR A 625 -67.85 11.48 12.39
CA THR A 625 -68.92 11.47 11.40
C THR A 625 -69.51 10.06 11.33
N TYR A 626 -70.83 9.97 11.18
CA TYR A 626 -71.53 8.69 11.02
C TYR A 626 -72.13 8.64 9.62
N SER A 627 -71.71 7.66 8.82
CA SER A 627 -72.22 7.46 7.46
C SER A 627 -72.26 5.99 7.10
N GLY A 628 -73.40 5.53 6.57
CA GLY A 628 -73.56 4.16 6.09
C GLY A 628 -73.30 3.07 7.14
N GLY A 629 -73.67 3.32 8.41
CA GLY A 629 -73.48 2.35 9.50
C GLY A 629 -72.12 2.42 10.19
N ASN A 630 -71.17 3.20 9.68
CA ASN A 630 -69.81 3.26 10.20
C ASN A 630 -69.49 4.64 10.78
N TYR A 631 -68.77 4.64 11.91
CA TYR A 631 -68.16 5.85 12.46
C TYR A 631 -66.79 6.08 11.83
N SER A 632 -66.50 7.34 11.49
CA SER A 632 -65.19 7.79 11.03
C SER A 632 -64.78 8.99 11.85
N TYR A 633 -63.58 8.93 12.43
CA TYR A 633 -63.04 10.01 13.24
C TYR A 633 -62.08 10.85 12.42
N VAL A 634 -62.21 12.16 12.57
CA VAL A 634 -61.43 13.15 11.84
C VAL A 634 -60.70 14.02 12.86
N LEU A 635 -59.37 13.89 12.88
CA LEU A 635 -58.48 14.81 13.58
C LEU A 635 -58.23 16.02 12.66
N SER A 636 -58.72 17.18 13.09
CA SER A 636 -58.46 18.46 12.43
C SER A 636 -57.26 19.13 13.09
N LEU A 637 -56.21 19.39 12.32
CA LEU A 637 -54.97 20.03 12.78
C LEU A 637 -54.79 21.35 12.05
N ASN A 638 -54.48 22.42 12.76
CA ASN A 638 -53.86 23.61 12.17
C ASN A 638 -52.38 23.55 12.46
N MET A 639 -51.55 23.46 11.42
CA MET A 639 -50.11 23.26 11.56
C MET A 639 -49.31 24.29 10.78
N ASP A 640 -48.12 24.60 11.27
CA ASP A 640 -47.06 25.23 10.49
C ASP A 640 -46.00 24.18 10.21
N ILE A 641 -45.73 23.92 8.93
CA ILE A 641 -44.69 22.99 8.49
C ILE A 641 -43.65 23.77 7.71
N THR A 642 -42.42 23.76 8.19
CA THR A 642 -41.26 24.33 7.51
C THR A 642 -40.32 23.21 7.08
N HIS A 643 -39.78 23.33 5.87
CA HIS A 643 -38.77 22.43 5.33
C HIS A 643 -37.49 23.23 5.10
N GLU A 644 -36.35 22.72 5.54
CA GLU A 644 -35.06 23.37 5.26
C GLU A 644 -34.76 23.30 3.75
N ASP A 645 -34.54 24.46 3.13
CA ASP A 645 -34.25 24.53 1.70
C ASP A 645 -32.95 23.77 1.35
N GLN A 646 -32.88 23.23 0.14
CA GLN A 646 -31.71 22.51 -0.40
C GLN A 646 -31.36 21.16 0.26
N VAL A 647 -32.21 20.65 1.14
CA VAL A 647 -32.07 19.29 1.66
C VAL A 647 -32.90 18.31 0.82
N ILE A 648 -32.23 17.31 0.26
CA ILE A 648 -32.83 16.22 -0.49
C ILE A 648 -33.07 15.05 0.48
N ILE A 649 -34.26 14.47 0.38
CA ILE A 649 -34.66 13.27 1.13
C ILE A 649 -35.28 12.27 0.15
N ASP A 650 -35.17 10.98 0.44
CA ASP A 650 -35.70 9.92 -0.42
C ASP A 650 -37.14 9.53 -0.10
N SER A 651 -37.70 8.65 -0.93
CA SER A 651 -39.07 8.15 -0.76
C SER A 651 -39.27 7.27 0.47
N ASN A 652 -38.19 6.78 1.09
CA ASN A 652 -38.23 5.97 2.29
C ASN A 652 -38.12 6.83 3.56
N PHE A 653 -37.97 8.15 3.43
CA PHE A 653 -37.97 9.08 4.55
C PHE A 653 -39.14 8.87 5.52
N SER A 654 -38.93 9.28 6.76
CA SER A 654 -39.90 9.17 7.85
C SER A 654 -41.30 9.66 7.46
N LYS A 655 -42.31 8.96 7.97
CA LYS A 655 -43.72 9.35 7.85
C LYS A 655 -44.27 9.76 9.21
N ILE A 656 -45.41 10.44 9.19
CA ILE A 656 -46.21 10.69 10.39
C ILE A 656 -47.29 9.63 10.47
N GLN A 657 -47.42 8.96 11.60
CA GLN A 657 -48.50 8.03 11.86
C GLN A 657 -49.38 8.54 13.00
N PHE A 658 -50.69 8.51 12.79
CA PHE A 658 -51.68 8.83 13.80
C PHE A 658 -52.32 7.54 14.28
N GLU A 659 -52.21 7.26 15.57
CA GLU A 659 -52.84 6.11 16.21
C GLU A 659 -53.92 6.59 17.17
N MET A 660 -55.15 6.13 16.95
CA MET A 660 -56.24 6.34 17.87
C MET A 660 -56.24 5.25 18.93
N VAL A 661 -56.18 5.66 20.20
CA VAL A 661 -56.07 4.79 21.36
C VAL A 661 -57.30 5.01 22.25
N ASP A 662 -57.91 3.92 22.72
CA ASP A 662 -59.03 3.97 23.66
C ASP A 662 -58.58 4.17 25.12
N SER A 663 -59.54 4.28 26.04
CA SER A 663 -59.29 4.46 27.47
C SER A 663 -58.53 3.30 28.13
N LEU A 664 -58.46 2.14 27.47
CA LEU A 664 -57.73 0.95 27.93
C LEU A 664 -56.33 0.85 27.30
N GLY A 665 -55.90 1.84 26.52
CA GLY A 665 -54.60 1.85 25.86
C GLY A 665 -54.54 1.01 24.58
N ARG A 666 -55.69 0.56 24.03
CA ARG A 666 -55.72 -0.27 22.82
C ARG A 666 -55.77 0.59 21.58
N ILE A 667 -54.95 0.28 20.58
CA ILE A 667 -55.00 0.92 19.27
C ILE A 667 -56.27 0.46 18.54
N VAL A 668 -57.20 1.40 18.32
CA VAL A 668 -58.47 1.17 17.63
C VAL A 668 -58.42 1.53 16.15
N GLY A 669 -57.50 2.40 15.72
CA GLY A 669 -57.30 2.74 14.30
C GLY A 669 -55.98 3.48 14.06
N THR A 670 -55.49 3.43 12.82
CA THR A 670 -54.20 4.00 12.43
C THR A 670 -54.31 4.70 11.07
N GLN A 671 -53.62 5.82 10.90
CA GLN A 671 -53.53 6.52 9.61
C GLN A 671 -52.13 7.10 9.41
N ASP A 672 -51.50 6.75 8.29
CA ASP A 672 -50.22 7.34 7.87
C ASP A 672 -50.44 8.63 7.07
N ALA A 673 -49.53 9.58 7.23
CA ALA A 673 -49.45 10.81 6.47
C ALA A 673 -48.00 11.06 6.05
N SER A 674 -47.81 11.45 4.79
CA SER A 674 -46.49 11.76 4.24
C SER A 674 -46.13 13.23 4.47
N LEU A 675 -44.85 13.55 4.62
CA LEU A 675 -44.33 14.92 4.57
C LEU A 675 -43.91 15.32 3.14
N MET A 676 -44.00 14.39 2.19
CA MET A 676 -43.60 14.56 0.80
C MET A 676 -44.57 13.94 -0.21
N GLY A 677 -44.42 14.35 -1.48
CA GLY A 677 -45.18 13.79 -2.59
C GLY A 677 -46.66 14.19 -2.59
N THR A 678 -47.47 13.40 -3.30
CA THR A 678 -48.91 13.62 -3.43
C THR A 678 -49.62 13.31 -2.11
N GLY A 679 -50.48 14.21 -1.65
CA GLY A 679 -51.22 14.01 -0.39
C GLY A 679 -50.40 14.27 0.88
N LYS A 680 -49.28 14.98 0.76
CA LYS A 680 -48.46 15.37 1.92
C LYS A 680 -49.20 16.31 2.87
N LEU A 681 -48.81 16.26 4.14
CA LEU A 681 -49.17 17.29 5.11
C LEU A 681 -48.59 18.64 4.66
N THR A 682 -49.39 19.69 4.77
CA THR A 682 -49.00 21.07 4.44
C THR A 682 -49.38 22.02 5.56
N SER A 683 -48.79 23.21 5.59
CA SER A 683 -49.19 24.25 6.53
C SER A 683 -50.65 24.64 6.36
N GLY A 684 -51.29 25.08 7.44
CA GLY A 684 -52.72 25.39 7.50
C GLY A 684 -53.57 24.24 8.07
N SER A 685 -54.86 24.26 7.73
CA SER A 685 -55.84 23.29 8.25
C SER A 685 -55.79 21.97 7.47
N GLN A 686 -55.35 20.91 8.15
CA GLN A 686 -55.32 19.54 7.66
C GLN A 686 -56.40 18.70 8.35
N LYS A 687 -56.99 17.74 7.62
CA LYS A 687 -57.91 16.75 8.17
C LYS A 687 -57.31 15.37 7.99
N VAL A 688 -57.10 14.67 9.10
CA VAL A 688 -56.63 13.28 9.12
C VAL A 688 -57.82 12.40 9.48
N THR A 689 -58.29 11.62 8.51
CA THR A 689 -59.36 10.65 8.72
C THR A 689 -58.75 9.33 9.19
N ILE A 690 -59.01 8.95 10.44
CA ILE A 690 -58.54 7.67 10.99
C ILE A 690 -59.60 6.62 10.67
N SER A 691 -59.18 5.59 9.94
CA SER A 691 -60.05 4.51 9.43
C SER A 691 -59.63 3.15 10.01
N GLY A 692 -60.44 2.10 9.78
CA GLY A 692 -60.14 0.75 10.28
C GLY A 692 -60.46 0.52 11.75
N LEU A 693 -61.48 1.22 12.28
CA LEU A 693 -61.91 1.07 13.66
C LEU A 693 -62.34 -0.37 13.95
N LYS A 694 -61.72 -1.00 14.95
CA LYS A 694 -62.06 -2.37 15.37
C LYS A 694 -63.42 -2.48 16.09
N ASN A 695 -63.95 -1.36 16.59
CA ASN A 695 -65.26 -1.26 17.26
C ASN A 695 -66.17 -0.27 16.53
N GLU A 696 -67.48 -0.57 16.46
CA GLU A 696 -68.47 0.28 15.80
C GLU A 696 -68.64 1.65 16.46
N GLN A 697 -68.35 1.79 17.76
CA GLN A 697 -68.33 3.06 18.47
C GLN A 697 -67.16 3.09 19.44
N VAL A 698 -66.38 4.17 19.44
CA VAL A 698 -65.29 4.35 20.40
C VAL A 698 -65.82 5.08 21.65
N GLU A 699 -65.47 4.57 22.84
CA GLU A 699 -65.88 5.10 24.15
C GLU A 699 -65.32 6.50 24.43
N THR A 700 -65.81 7.17 25.47
CA THR A 700 -65.26 8.46 25.95
C THR A 700 -63.82 8.30 26.44
N GLY A 701 -62.97 9.30 26.22
CA GLY A 701 -61.56 9.29 26.65
C GLY A 701 -60.56 8.81 25.58
N ILE A 702 -60.92 9.00 24.31
CA ILE A 702 -60.05 8.70 23.16
C ILE A 702 -58.85 9.63 23.17
N VAL A 703 -57.71 9.07 22.82
CA VAL A 703 -56.49 9.82 22.61
C VAL A 703 -55.97 9.53 21.20
N VAL A 704 -55.43 10.54 20.52
CA VAL A 704 -54.70 10.34 19.27
C VAL A 704 -53.22 10.60 19.52
N ASN A 705 -52.41 9.56 19.39
CA ASN A 705 -50.96 9.66 19.43
C ASN A 705 -50.44 9.93 18.00
N MET A 706 -49.53 10.89 17.88
CA MET A 706 -48.82 11.21 16.64
C MET A 706 -47.39 10.74 16.76
N TYR A 707 -46.96 9.85 15.88
CA TYR A 707 -45.63 9.26 15.85
C TYR A 707 -44.86 9.66 14.60
N GLU A 708 -43.54 9.80 14.71
CA GLU A 708 -42.64 9.63 13.58
C GLU A 708 -42.41 8.13 13.38
N VAL A 709 -42.53 7.68 12.14
CA VAL A 709 -42.41 6.28 11.77
C VAL A 709 -41.37 6.10 10.68
N ILE A 710 -40.41 5.22 10.96
CA ILE A 710 -39.32 4.89 10.04
C ILE A 710 -39.29 3.38 9.83
N ASN A 711 -39.23 2.97 8.56
CA ASN A 711 -39.04 1.57 8.22
C ASN A 711 -37.54 1.25 8.27
N THR A 712 -37.15 0.34 9.14
CA THR A 712 -35.78 -0.16 9.24
C THR A 712 -35.71 -1.59 8.72
N PRO A 713 -34.50 -2.12 8.41
CA PRO A 713 -34.34 -3.53 8.05
C PRO A 713 -34.88 -4.52 9.10
N ASN A 714 -34.96 -4.11 10.37
CA ASN A 714 -35.39 -4.94 11.48
C ASN A 714 -36.87 -4.75 11.86
N GLY A 715 -37.60 -3.88 11.15
CA GLY A 715 -39.00 -3.57 11.43
C GLY A 715 -39.29 -2.07 11.52
N THR A 716 -40.54 -1.73 11.80
CA THR A 716 -40.98 -0.34 11.93
C THR A 716 -40.61 0.21 13.30
N ALA A 717 -39.93 1.37 13.33
CA ALA A 717 -39.54 2.07 14.54
C ALA A 717 -40.43 3.32 14.72
N LYS A 718 -41.03 3.49 15.91
CA LYS A 718 -41.94 4.61 16.21
C LYS A 718 -41.38 5.53 17.30
N ARG A 719 -41.44 6.85 17.08
CA ARG A 719 -41.11 7.87 18.09
C ARG A 719 -42.35 8.71 18.36
N LEU A 720 -42.80 8.75 19.61
CA LEU A 720 -43.97 9.54 19.98
C LEU A 720 -43.63 11.02 19.93
N LEU A 721 -44.36 11.78 19.10
CA LEU A 721 -44.14 13.21 18.89
C LEU A 721 -45.10 14.08 19.70
N LYS A 722 -46.39 13.70 19.70
CA LYS A 722 -47.44 14.46 20.38
C LYS A 722 -48.66 13.61 20.68
N GLN A 723 -49.38 13.97 21.73
CA GLN A 723 -50.64 13.35 22.12
C GLN A 723 -51.78 14.38 22.09
N PHE A 724 -52.90 14.03 21.47
CA PHE A 724 -54.12 14.83 21.39
C PHE A 724 -55.24 14.15 22.20
N LYS A 725 -56.00 14.94 22.97
CA LYS A 725 -57.08 14.46 23.84
C LYS A 725 -58.42 15.08 23.45
#